data_AF-F8F2E2-F1
#
_entry.id   AF-F8F2E2-F1
#
_cell.length_a   1.000
_cell.length_b   1.000
_cell.length_c   1.000
_cell.angle_alpha   90.00
_cell.angle_beta   90.00
_cell.angle_gamma   90.00
#
_symmetry.space_group_name_H-M   'P 1'
#
loop_
_entity.id
_entity.type
_entity.pdbx_description
1 polymer ?
#
loop_
_entity_poly.entity_id
_entity_poly.type
_entity_poly.pdbx_seq_one_letter_code
_entity_poly.pdbx_strand_id
1 'polypeptide(L)'
;MAKRPKAIYEPGELEQTRQRLGDLDPEEARAIAEKLGGEIGIEKSPEPPKQTRNNFNRSETVNVSVKGGLRSSVPKHRVEVLETKEPNPLTIKRTSRIDKGDDPDQPFKTNYRERIKMDKLAAQVEFEIKTPMQVLISRLSLFSDPPDMLNPDFVTHRMNEYYSRFESLVTSTRSLLPRQNIRRTEHFKKVYPEAFAIIDTIRFWNIDLINTELSRLQAHPRNVKTSDFSDILKAIYKPILLLEHLDIENDIKEAYKRLYSILVEEDPVEAKEKYQGYIKSAIVAYSIIIKSIRYLLFPLLMKLVSDTCYSYESLFKARRKRIFSFLNISEKDRLQPVPPRETQHKEQPAANESHNKEEPTEAKHKEPDKEPEPISKGVLRGLETLESLFPGLPWQKLSSYPDLYPYFSKLFYLKKEYELIAPTDPLQQVAILMHILEELYYGLRYVSFSAIQVTDQEVEPVDIIINRIISNWPQYQEQILEKEYLHRLNEYCQILENSSESRTGSYPKRILMDLHWIKRLFFLPYYKFDSFSAPTIHKLDIPSFYSEVHTLKRLLTTVAASIDKAKKAGGPETGVNCDGIDNPWDPYLFQVPNPLSVRIDALLGGKNSKQRTNAALVYFTLAVTTVLDYIINNQSSWAYTNDAGIIFRSVDGEGAIPLYGTQTDIDPDLLFKEALKNRKS
;
A
#
# COMPACT_ATOMS: atom_id res chain seq x y z
N MET A 1 66.62 -30.05 -35.02
CA MET A 1 65.93 -28.77 -34.78
C MET A 1 64.59 -29.08 -34.12
N ALA A 2 64.26 -28.49 -32.98
CA ALA A 2 62.97 -28.72 -32.31
C ALA A 2 61.83 -28.00 -33.07
N LYS A 3 60.68 -28.67 -33.22
CA LYS A 3 59.47 -28.03 -33.79
C LYS A 3 58.99 -26.94 -32.84
N ARG A 4 58.65 -25.76 -33.38
CA ARG A 4 58.00 -24.69 -32.61
C ARG A 4 56.58 -25.15 -32.21
N PRO A 5 56.09 -24.81 -30.99
CA PRO A 5 54.74 -25.15 -30.55
C PRO A 5 53.67 -24.47 -31.43
N LYS A 6 52.52 -25.11 -31.58
CA LYS A 6 51.39 -24.59 -32.39
C LYS A 6 50.65 -23.49 -31.60
N ALA A 7 50.22 -22.44 -32.29
CA ALA A 7 49.35 -21.42 -31.70
C ALA A 7 47.88 -21.90 -31.74
N ILE A 8 47.35 -22.32 -30.60
CA ILE A 8 46.03 -22.97 -30.50
C ILE A 8 45.01 -22.02 -29.84
N TYR A 9 45.39 -21.44 -28.71
CA TYR A 9 44.53 -20.66 -27.81
C TYR A 9 44.26 -19.23 -28.32
N GLU A 10 43.10 -18.70 -27.95
CA GLU A 10 42.74 -17.29 -28.19
C GLU A 10 43.41 -16.35 -27.17
N PRO A 11 43.59 -15.06 -27.49
CA PRO A 11 44.36 -14.15 -26.63
C PRO A 11 43.73 -14.00 -25.24
N GLY A 12 44.49 -14.32 -24.19
CA GLY A 12 44.06 -14.21 -22.78
C GLY A 12 43.34 -15.44 -22.20
N GLU A 13 43.15 -16.53 -22.95
CA GLU A 13 42.56 -17.76 -22.41
C GLU A 13 43.45 -18.47 -21.39
N LEU A 14 44.77 -18.54 -21.63
CA LEU A 14 45.68 -19.20 -20.70
C LEU A 14 45.84 -18.40 -19.40
N GLU A 15 45.78 -17.07 -19.48
CA GLU A 15 45.90 -16.20 -18.31
C GLU A 15 44.66 -16.28 -17.40
N GLN A 16 43.45 -16.32 -17.97
CA GLN A 16 42.22 -16.62 -17.21
C GLN A 16 42.25 -18.02 -16.59
N THR A 17 42.78 -19.02 -17.31
CA THR A 17 42.87 -20.40 -16.81
C THR A 17 43.86 -20.49 -15.64
N ARG A 18 44.98 -19.79 -15.72
CA ARG A 18 45.98 -19.69 -14.64
C ARG A 18 45.43 -19.01 -13.39
N GLN A 19 44.65 -17.93 -13.54
CA GLN A 19 43.99 -17.27 -12.39
C GLN A 19 42.99 -18.17 -11.66
N ARG A 20 42.39 -19.17 -12.33
CA ARG A 20 41.45 -20.12 -11.70
C ARG A 20 42.11 -21.32 -11.03
N LEU A 21 43.34 -21.65 -11.41
CA LEU A 21 44.08 -22.80 -10.86
C LEU A 21 44.88 -22.45 -9.59
N GLY A 22 45.14 -21.17 -9.35
CA GLY A 22 45.99 -20.72 -8.24
C GLY A 22 47.49 -20.91 -8.50
N ASP A 23 48.31 -20.55 -7.52
CA ASP A 23 49.76 -20.70 -7.61
C ASP A 23 50.16 -22.17 -7.42
N LEU A 24 50.48 -22.84 -8.53
CA LEU A 24 51.03 -24.19 -8.58
C LEU A 24 52.56 -24.16 -8.48
N ASP A 25 53.11 -25.03 -7.64
CA ASP A 25 54.55 -25.17 -7.45
C ASP A 25 55.21 -25.74 -8.72
N PRO A 26 56.38 -25.24 -9.17
CA PRO A 26 56.90 -25.55 -10.50
C PRO A 26 57.42 -26.98 -10.66
N GLU A 27 57.60 -27.73 -9.57
CA GLU A 27 57.89 -29.16 -9.61
C GLU A 27 56.61 -29.99 -9.79
N GLU A 28 55.52 -29.62 -9.11
CA GLU A 28 54.21 -30.26 -9.23
C GLU A 28 53.62 -30.06 -10.63
N ALA A 29 53.75 -28.85 -11.18
CA ALA A 29 53.35 -28.55 -12.56
C ALA A 29 54.08 -29.41 -13.61
N ARG A 30 55.35 -29.76 -13.37
CA ARG A 30 56.11 -30.67 -14.26
C ARG A 30 55.61 -32.10 -14.16
N ALA A 31 55.38 -32.60 -12.95
CA ALA A 31 54.85 -33.95 -12.73
C ALA A 31 53.44 -34.13 -13.32
N ILE A 32 52.61 -33.08 -13.28
CA ILE A 32 51.28 -33.05 -13.90
C ILE A 32 51.40 -33.04 -15.44
N ALA A 33 52.27 -32.22 -16.01
CA ALA A 33 52.50 -32.17 -17.46
C ALA A 33 53.02 -33.51 -18.03
N GLU A 34 53.93 -34.18 -17.32
CA GLU A 34 54.50 -35.47 -17.72
C GLU A 34 53.46 -36.61 -17.65
N LYS A 35 52.53 -36.57 -16.68
CA LYS A 35 51.41 -37.53 -16.60
C LYS A 35 50.29 -37.30 -17.60
N LEU A 36 50.03 -36.05 -18.02
CA LEU A 36 48.90 -35.70 -18.90
C LEU A 36 49.22 -35.75 -20.40
N GLY A 37 50.49 -35.83 -20.80
CA GLY A 37 50.90 -36.20 -22.17
C GLY A 37 50.43 -35.28 -23.31
N GLY A 38 50.08 -34.02 -23.02
CA GLY A 38 49.52 -33.07 -23.99
C GLY A 38 50.55 -32.24 -24.76
N GLU A 39 50.27 -31.92 -26.03
CA GLU A 39 51.07 -30.95 -26.81
C GLU A 39 50.91 -29.54 -26.22
N ILE A 40 52.02 -28.89 -25.84
CA ILE A 40 52.02 -27.51 -25.33
C ILE A 40 51.75 -26.53 -26.49
N GLY A 41 50.60 -25.85 -26.45
CA GLY A 41 50.25 -24.77 -27.37
C GLY A 41 50.60 -23.38 -26.82
N ILE A 42 50.66 -22.38 -27.70
CA ILE A 42 50.82 -20.95 -27.35
C ILE A 42 49.59 -20.12 -27.79
N GLU A 43 49.41 -18.93 -27.22
CA GLU A 43 48.33 -18.01 -27.63
C GLU A 43 48.59 -17.36 -28.99
N LYS A 44 47.52 -16.99 -29.70
CA LYS A 44 47.56 -16.19 -30.93
C LYS A 44 47.85 -14.71 -30.60
N SER A 45 48.66 -14.05 -31.43
CA SER A 45 48.93 -12.61 -31.31
C SER A 45 47.71 -11.77 -31.73
N PRO A 46 47.34 -10.69 -31.00
CA PRO A 46 46.16 -9.89 -31.31
C PRO A 46 46.32 -9.06 -32.61
N GLU A 47 45.30 -9.10 -33.48
CA GLU A 47 45.24 -8.23 -34.67
C GLU A 47 44.87 -6.78 -34.33
N PRO A 48 45.48 -5.76 -34.97
CA PRO A 48 45.12 -4.36 -34.76
C PRO A 48 43.77 -4.00 -35.43
N PRO A 49 42.99 -3.06 -34.85
CA PRO A 49 41.64 -2.77 -35.30
C PRO A 49 41.58 -2.09 -36.67
N LYS A 50 40.72 -2.62 -37.55
CA LYS A 50 40.47 -2.07 -38.90
C LYS A 50 39.70 -0.75 -38.83
N GLN A 51 40.23 0.29 -39.48
CA GLN A 51 39.58 1.60 -39.59
C GLN A 51 38.42 1.57 -40.60
N THR A 52 37.19 1.75 -40.13
CA THR A 52 36.01 1.98 -40.98
C THR A 52 35.97 3.42 -41.49
N ARG A 53 36.05 3.58 -42.82
CA ARG A 53 35.94 4.88 -43.49
C ARG A 53 34.50 5.39 -43.46
N ASN A 54 34.28 6.62 -43.02
CA ASN A 54 33.07 7.39 -43.31
C ASN A 54 33.43 8.63 -44.15
N ASN A 55 32.81 8.74 -45.32
CA ASN A 55 32.89 9.92 -46.18
C ASN A 55 31.93 11.00 -45.67
N PHE A 56 32.38 12.23 -45.48
CA PHE A 56 31.59 13.43 -45.74
C PHE A 56 32.50 14.61 -46.09
N ASN A 57 32.08 15.43 -47.04
CA ASN A 57 32.85 16.55 -47.59
C ASN A 57 32.44 17.90 -46.98
N ARG A 58 33.44 18.79 -46.91
CA ARG A 58 33.37 20.26 -47.12
C ARG A 58 33.05 21.17 -45.92
N SER A 59 33.98 22.13 -45.71
CA SER A 59 33.88 23.41 -44.95
C SER A 59 33.57 23.30 -43.44
N GLU A 60 34.12 24.14 -42.56
CA GLU A 60 34.78 25.43 -42.75
C GLU A 60 35.82 25.69 -41.63
N THR A 61 36.89 26.42 -41.94
CA THR A 61 37.95 26.74 -40.97
C THR A 61 37.58 27.92 -40.07
N VAL A 62 37.41 27.67 -38.77
CA VAL A 62 37.35 28.75 -37.75
C VAL A 62 38.58 28.65 -36.85
N ASN A 63 39.51 29.59 -37.01
CA ASN A 63 40.63 29.76 -36.11
C ASN A 63 40.15 30.35 -34.78
N VAL A 64 40.30 29.61 -33.68
CA VAL A 64 40.19 30.17 -32.32
C VAL A 64 41.58 30.17 -31.70
N SER A 65 42.11 31.37 -31.45
CA SER A 65 43.44 31.55 -30.84
C SER A 65 43.40 31.20 -29.35
N VAL A 66 44.10 30.13 -28.97
CA VAL A 66 44.39 29.84 -27.57
C VAL A 66 45.58 30.70 -27.13
N LYS A 67 45.36 31.60 -26.15
CA LYS A 67 46.42 32.47 -25.61
C LYS A 67 46.58 32.31 -24.10
N GLY A 68 47.54 31.48 -23.71
CA GLY A 68 48.10 31.41 -22.34
C GLY A 68 47.23 30.64 -21.32
N GLY A 69 47.81 29.87 -20.40
CA GLY A 69 49.23 29.67 -20.12
C GLY A 69 49.53 28.36 -19.38
N LEU A 70 50.81 28.01 -19.39
CA LEU A 70 51.36 26.73 -18.93
C LEU A 70 51.16 26.50 -17.42
N ARG A 71 51.05 25.22 -17.03
CA ARG A 71 52.11 24.53 -16.24
C ARG A 71 52.00 23.02 -16.30
N SER A 72 53.16 22.37 -16.23
CA SER A 72 53.37 20.92 -16.32
C SER A 72 53.33 20.24 -14.95
N SER A 73 52.80 19.01 -14.86
CA SER A 73 53.56 17.87 -14.29
C SER A 73 52.73 16.56 -14.24
N VAL A 74 53.40 15.49 -14.68
CA VAL A 74 53.16 14.03 -14.56
C VAL A 74 52.57 13.57 -13.20
N PRO A 75 51.75 12.49 -13.16
CA PRO A 75 51.01 12.06 -11.97
C PRO A 75 51.86 11.29 -10.94
N LYS A 76 51.36 11.21 -9.69
CA LYS A 76 51.81 10.24 -8.69
C LYS A 76 50.64 9.53 -8.03
N HIS A 77 50.64 8.21 -8.17
CA HIS A 77 49.93 7.30 -7.28
C HIS A 77 50.56 7.42 -5.88
N ARG A 78 49.75 7.50 -4.81
CA ARG A 78 50.20 7.13 -3.46
C ARG A 78 49.08 6.34 -2.79
N VAL A 79 49.41 5.12 -2.39
CA VAL A 79 48.63 4.32 -1.44
C VAL A 79 49.27 4.56 -0.08
N GLU A 80 48.47 4.93 0.92
CA GLU A 80 48.77 4.79 2.35
C GLU A 80 47.39 4.73 3.03
N VAL A 81 46.98 3.53 3.43
CA VAL A 81 47.14 2.93 4.77
C VAL A 81 46.04 3.41 5.72
N LEU A 82 45.30 2.44 6.26
CA LEU A 82 44.24 2.67 7.23
C LEU A 82 44.82 3.03 8.60
N GLU A 83 44.30 4.09 9.22
CA GLU A 83 44.23 4.20 10.68
C GLU A 83 42.80 4.54 11.10
N THR A 84 42.33 3.81 12.11
CA THR A 84 40.97 3.85 12.64
C THR A 84 40.77 5.03 13.61
N LYS A 85 39.81 5.93 13.32
CA LYS A 85 39.16 6.78 14.31
C LYS A 85 37.65 6.88 14.06
N GLU A 86 36.94 7.14 15.15
CA GLU A 86 35.51 6.90 15.38
C GLU A 86 34.55 7.68 14.46
N PRO A 87 33.31 7.18 14.26
CA PRO A 87 32.31 7.84 13.42
C PRO A 87 31.60 8.97 14.18
N ASN A 88 31.59 10.18 13.62
CA ASN A 88 30.63 11.23 13.96
C ASN A 88 30.36 12.13 12.73
N PRO A 89 29.24 12.87 12.69
CA PRO A 89 28.25 12.58 11.66
C PRO A 89 28.36 13.43 10.40
N LEU A 90 27.98 12.80 9.28
CA LEU A 90 27.31 13.40 8.12
C LEU A 90 27.59 14.90 7.87
N THR A 91 28.75 15.22 7.31
CA THR A 91 28.89 16.45 6.51
C THR A 91 28.02 16.32 5.26
N ILE A 92 26.74 16.68 5.39
CA ILE A 92 25.84 16.90 4.27
C ILE A 92 26.51 17.92 3.36
N LYS A 93 26.95 17.50 2.16
CA LYS A 93 27.36 18.42 1.10
C LYS A 93 26.11 19.16 0.61
N ARG A 94 25.73 20.21 1.35
CA ARG A 94 24.80 21.24 0.89
C ARG A 94 25.39 21.91 -0.33
N THR A 95 25.09 21.39 -1.52
CA THR A 95 25.19 22.16 -2.76
C THR A 95 24.04 23.18 -2.78
N SER A 96 24.14 24.20 -1.93
CA SER A 96 23.27 25.37 -1.97
C SER A 96 23.60 26.22 -3.19
N ARG A 97 23.29 25.70 -4.39
CA ARG A 97 23.03 26.56 -5.55
C ARG A 97 21.76 27.32 -5.22
N ILE A 98 21.89 28.62 -5.05
CA ILE A 98 20.76 29.55 -4.99
C ILE A 98 20.01 29.39 -6.31
N ASP A 99 18.82 28.80 -6.26
CA ASP A 99 18.05 28.47 -7.45
C ASP A 99 17.43 29.74 -8.03
N LYS A 100 17.97 30.22 -9.16
CA LYS A 100 17.45 31.39 -9.87
C LYS A 100 16.17 31.08 -10.68
N GLY A 101 15.65 29.85 -10.61
CA GLY A 101 14.65 29.33 -11.55
C GLY A 101 13.17 29.48 -11.18
N ASP A 102 12.78 30.06 -10.04
CA ASP A 102 11.35 30.32 -9.69
C ASP A 102 10.90 31.77 -9.97
N ASP A 103 11.62 32.50 -10.82
CA ASP A 103 11.19 33.81 -11.30
C ASP A 103 10.17 33.64 -12.44
N PRO A 104 8.90 34.07 -12.31
CA PRO A 104 7.89 33.91 -13.35
C PRO A 104 8.13 34.76 -14.60
N ASP A 105 8.84 35.88 -14.48
CA ASP A 105 9.03 36.82 -15.61
C ASP A 105 10.15 36.38 -16.56
N GLN A 106 10.94 35.35 -16.18
CA GLN A 106 12.03 34.81 -16.99
C GLN A 106 11.57 33.60 -17.82
N PRO A 107 11.59 33.66 -19.17
CA PRO A 107 11.28 32.50 -19.99
C PRO A 107 12.30 31.40 -19.75
N PHE A 108 11.83 30.16 -19.63
CA PHE A 108 12.68 29.01 -19.34
C PHE A 108 12.78 28.06 -20.55
N LYS A 109 13.92 27.40 -20.69
CA LYS A 109 14.11 26.34 -21.69
C LYS A 109 14.60 25.07 -21.02
N THR A 110 13.80 24.01 -21.12
CA THR A 110 14.13 22.69 -20.58
C THR A 110 15.38 22.14 -21.26
N ASN A 111 16.41 21.83 -20.47
CA ASN A 111 17.64 21.22 -20.97
C ASN A 111 17.35 19.81 -21.51
N TYR A 112 18.03 19.36 -22.57
CA TYR A 112 17.90 18.03 -23.18
C TYR A 112 17.84 16.88 -22.15
N ARG A 113 18.73 16.90 -21.14
CA ARG A 113 18.75 15.89 -20.07
C ARG A 113 17.51 15.93 -19.18
N GLU A 114 16.98 17.12 -18.88
CA GLU A 114 15.78 17.30 -18.07
C GLU A 114 14.52 16.96 -18.87
N ARG A 115 14.45 17.32 -20.15
CA ARG A 115 13.38 16.91 -21.07
C ARG A 115 13.22 15.39 -21.10
N ILE A 116 14.31 14.64 -21.24
CA ILE A 116 14.27 13.17 -21.23
C ILE A 116 13.78 12.62 -19.89
N LYS A 117 14.15 13.24 -18.76
CA LYS A 117 13.63 12.83 -17.44
C LYS A 117 12.13 13.08 -17.32
N MET A 118 11.67 14.28 -17.69
CA MET A 118 10.25 14.64 -17.69
C MET A 118 9.43 13.74 -18.63
N ASP A 119 9.96 13.44 -19.81
CA ASP A 119 9.31 12.54 -20.77
C ASP A 119 9.27 11.10 -20.28
N LYS A 120 10.36 10.62 -19.65
CA LYS A 120 10.39 9.29 -19.01
C LYS A 120 9.38 9.19 -17.87
N LEU A 121 9.24 10.24 -17.06
CA LEU A 121 8.26 10.34 -15.98
C LEU A 121 6.83 10.30 -16.56
N ALA A 122 6.52 11.20 -17.50
CA ALA A 122 5.20 11.30 -18.14
C ALA A 122 4.79 10.04 -18.93
N ALA A 123 5.72 9.14 -19.26
CA ALA A 123 5.48 7.87 -19.94
C ALA A 123 5.46 6.65 -19.01
N GLN A 124 5.52 6.82 -17.68
CA GLN A 124 5.25 5.70 -16.77
C GLN A 124 3.78 5.29 -16.87
N VAL A 125 3.49 4.00 -16.64
CA VAL A 125 2.14 3.42 -16.65
C VAL A 125 1.19 4.14 -15.67
N GLU A 126 1.76 4.64 -14.56
CA GLU A 126 1.03 5.47 -13.60
C GLU A 126 0.44 6.76 -14.20
N PHE A 127 0.97 7.28 -15.32
CA PHE A 127 0.53 8.55 -15.92
C PHE A 127 0.01 8.42 -17.36
N GLU A 128 0.70 7.64 -18.21
CA GLU A 128 0.40 7.41 -19.64
C GLU A 128 0.25 8.67 -20.52
N ILE A 129 0.64 9.84 -20.01
CA ILE A 129 0.60 11.14 -20.69
C ILE A 129 1.41 11.12 -21.99
N LYS A 130 2.50 10.34 -22.04
CA LYS A 130 3.34 10.14 -23.22
C LYS A 130 3.50 8.67 -23.59
N THR A 131 3.70 8.40 -24.87
CA THR A 131 4.01 7.05 -25.35
C THR A 131 5.49 6.71 -25.19
N PRO A 132 5.87 5.42 -25.01
CA PRO A 132 7.27 4.99 -24.98
C PRO A 132 8.05 5.40 -26.24
N MET A 133 7.39 5.46 -27.40
CA MET A 133 7.99 5.89 -28.66
C MET A 133 8.37 7.38 -28.64
N GLN A 134 7.57 8.26 -28.02
CA GLN A 134 7.92 9.67 -27.83
C GLN A 134 9.13 9.83 -26.91
N VAL A 135 9.30 8.97 -25.90
CA VAL A 135 10.51 8.96 -25.05
C VAL A 135 11.74 8.52 -25.84
N LEU A 136 11.60 7.51 -26.71
CA LEU A 136 12.69 7.06 -27.59
C LEU A 136 13.12 8.19 -28.55
N ILE A 137 12.16 8.87 -29.19
CA ILE A 137 12.42 10.03 -30.05
C ILE A 137 13.12 11.15 -29.25
N SER A 138 12.64 11.47 -28.05
CA SER A 138 13.25 12.49 -27.18
C SER A 138 14.72 12.20 -26.81
N ARG A 139 15.09 10.90 -26.68
CA ARG A 139 16.49 10.45 -26.51
C ARG A 139 17.33 10.52 -27.79
N LEU A 140 16.74 10.37 -28.96
CA LEU A 140 17.46 10.41 -30.25
C LEU A 140 17.62 11.85 -30.77
N SER A 141 16.70 12.76 -30.43
CA SER A 141 16.76 14.19 -30.77
C SER A 141 17.76 14.97 -29.90
N LEU A 142 19.05 14.70 -30.06
CA LEU A 142 20.13 15.34 -29.29
C LEU A 142 20.44 16.79 -29.75
N PHE A 143 20.16 17.10 -31.02
CA PHE A 143 20.41 18.40 -31.66
C PHE A 143 19.13 19.13 -32.10
N SER A 144 17.95 18.62 -31.74
CA SER A 144 16.66 19.22 -32.06
C SER A 144 15.70 19.14 -30.88
N ASP A 145 14.71 20.03 -30.88
CA ASP A 145 13.58 19.98 -29.94
C ASP A 145 12.41 19.28 -30.64
N PRO A 146 12.17 17.98 -30.39
CA PRO A 146 11.09 17.25 -31.05
C PRO A 146 9.72 17.77 -30.58
N PRO A 147 8.67 17.66 -31.40
CA PRO A 147 7.36 18.16 -31.04
C PRO A 147 6.85 17.44 -29.78
N ASP A 148 6.42 18.22 -28.78
CA ASP A 148 6.09 17.71 -27.45
C ASP A 148 4.66 17.15 -27.36
N MET A 149 4.41 16.13 -28.17
CA MET A 149 3.12 15.47 -28.36
C MET A 149 2.71 14.64 -27.13
N LEU A 150 1.40 14.53 -26.92
CA LEU A 150 0.81 13.64 -25.92
C LEU A 150 0.47 12.26 -26.49
N ASN A 151 0.12 11.32 -25.62
CA ASN A 151 -0.50 10.06 -25.98
C ASN A 151 -1.97 10.30 -26.38
N PRO A 152 -2.42 9.90 -27.59
CA PRO A 152 -3.80 10.07 -28.01
C PRO A 152 -4.81 9.42 -27.04
N ASP A 153 -4.44 8.26 -26.49
CA ASP A 153 -5.28 7.47 -25.59
C ASP A 153 -5.55 8.16 -24.24
N PHE A 154 -4.53 8.86 -23.72
CA PHE A 154 -4.66 9.73 -22.55
C PHE A 154 -5.69 10.85 -22.78
N VAL A 155 -5.71 11.43 -23.99
CA VAL A 155 -6.64 12.50 -24.35
C VAL A 155 -8.07 11.98 -24.55
N THR A 156 -8.25 10.80 -25.14
CA THR A 156 -9.59 10.26 -25.50
C THR A 156 -10.26 9.43 -24.41
N HIS A 157 -9.51 8.73 -23.56
CA HIS A 157 -10.07 7.87 -22.52
C HIS A 157 -9.76 8.41 -21.12
N ARG A 158 -8.48 8.51 -20.78
CA ARG A 158 -8.05 8.78 -19.40
C ARG A 158 -8.48 10.16 -18.89
N MET A 159 -8.47 11.18 -19.74
CA MET A 159 -8.99 12.51 -19.40
C MET A 159 -10.51 12.55 -19.23
N ASN A 160 -11.28 11.70 -19.91
CA ASN A 160 -12.74 11.61 -19.73
C ASN A 160 -13.08 10.99 -18.37
N GLU A 161 -12.33 9.99 -17.91
CA GLU A 161 -12.46 9.46 -16.56
C GLU A 161 -12.22 10.54 -15.49
N TYR A 162 -11.16 11.34 -15.65
CA TYR A 162 -10.87 12.45 -14.74
C TYR A 162 -11.97 13.51 -14.77
N TYR A 163 -12.43 13.90 -15.97
CA TYR A 163 -13.53 14.85 -16.15
C TYR A 163 -14.80 14.42 -15.42
N SER A 164 -15.20 13.15 -15.53
CA SER A 164 -16.40 12.62 -14.85
C SER A 164 -16.40 12.85 -13.33
N ARG A 165 -15.23 12.88 -12.68
CA ARG A 165 -15.11 13.14 -11.24
C ARG A 165 -15.29 14.63 -10.91
N PHE A 166 -14.77 15.53 -11.74
CA PHE A 166 -15.05 16.96 -11.61
C PHE A 166 -16.52 17.26 -11.89
N GLU A 167 -17.09 16.69 -12.95
CA GLU A 167 -18.51 16.82 -13.27
C GLU A 167 -19.39 16.34 -12.11
N SER A 168 -19.13 15.14 -11.56
CA SER A 168 -19.87 14.59 -10.42
C SER A 168 -19.79 15.47 -9.17
N LEU A 169 -18.59 15.98 -8.81
CA LEU A 169 -18.39 16.91 -7.70
C LEU A 169 -19.22 18.19 -7.88
N VAL A 170 -19.12 18.79 -9.06
CA VAL A 170 -19.62 20.13 -9.35
C VAL A 170 -21.13 20.11 -9.57
N THR A 171 -21.67 19.11 -10.27
CA THR A 171 -23.11 18.89 -10.42
C THR A 171 -23.78 18.60 -9.09
N SER A 172 -23.22 17.69 -8.27
CA SER A 172 -23.74 17.42 -6.91
C SER A 172 -23.78 18.69 -6.05
N THR A 173 -22.74 19.51 -6.11
CA THR A 173 -22.66 20.78 -5.35
C THR A 173 -23.61 21.86 -5.90
N ARG A 174 -23.76 21.95 -7.23
CA ARG A 174 -24.72 22.85 -7.90
C ARG A 174 -26.18 22.44 -7.60
N SER A 175 -26.48 21.15 -7.41
CA SER A 175 -27.80 20.66 -6.98
C SER A 175 -28.13 21.01 -5.52
N LEU A 176 -27.13 20.99 -4.63
CA LEU A 176 -27.31 21.39 -3.22
C LEU A 176 -27.52 22.91 -3.08
N LEU A 177 -26.80 23.71 -3.89
CA LEU A 177 -26.91 25.16 -3.91
C LEU A 177 -27.22 25.70 -5.33
N PRO A 178 -28.47 25.57 -5.82
CA PRO A 178 -28.86 26.01 -7.16
C PRO A 178 -28.68 27.51 -7.35
N ARG A 179 -28.27 27.96 -8.54
CA ARG A 179 -28.09 29.40 -8.85
C ARG A 179 -29.38 30.22 -8.73
N GLN A 180 -30.53 29.58 -8.87
CA GLN A 180 -31.85 30.23 -8.81
C GLN A 180 -32.30 30.52 -7.36
N ASN A 181 -31.81 29.78 -6.36
CA ASN A 181 -32.17 30.03 -4.95
C ASN A 181 -31.22 31.07 -4.33
N ILE A 182 -31.47 32.33 -4.68
CA ILE A 182 -30.72 33.49 -4.16
C ILE A 182 -30.88 33.59 -2.63
N ARG A 183 -32.06 33.26 -2.08
CA ARG A 183 -32.33 33.32 -0.64
C ARG A 183 -31.45 32.36 0.16
N ARG A 184 -31.38 31.08 -0.24
CA ARG A 184 -30.46 30.07 0.35
C ARG A 184 -29.00 30.51 0.24
N THR A 185 -28.62 31.07 -0.90
CA THR A 185 -27.25 31.54 -1.19
C THR A 185 -26.84 32.69 -0.25
N GLU A 186 -27.65 33.74 -0.14
CA GLU A 186 -27.37 34.88 0.76
C GLU A 186 -27.51 34.50 2.25
N HIS A 187 -28.44 33.60 2.60
CA HIS A 187 -28.55 33.08 3.95
C HIS A 187 -27.29 32.30 4.37
N PHE A 188 -26.84 31.34 3.56
CA PHE A 188 -25.62 30.57 3.85
C PHE A 188 -24.38 31.45 3.95
N LYS A 189 -24.24 32.42 3.03
CA LYS A 189 -23.15 33.42 3.05
C LYS A 189 -23.17 34.30 4.30
N LYS A 190 -24.34 34.66 4.82
CA LYS A 190 -24.50 35.47 6.03
C LYS A 190 -24.21 34.67 7.32
N VAL A 191 -24.62 33.40 7.37
CA VAL A 191 -24.49 32.57 8.58
C VAL A 191 -23.12 31.90 8.67
N TYR A 192 -22.53 31.46 7.55
CA TYR A 192 -21.27 30.73 7.51
C TYR A 192 -20.37 31.18 6.32
N PRO A 193 -19.75 32.38 6.39
CA PRO A 193 -19.04 32.96 5.24
C PRO A 193 -17.83 32.14 4.76
N GLU A 194 -17.09 31.46 5.65
CA GLU A 194 -15.93 30.65 5.26
C GLU A 194 -16.37 29.37 4.54
N ALA A 195 -17.36 28.67 5.11
CA ALA A 195 -17.95 27.48 4.50
C ALA A 195 -18.65 27.80 3.17
N PHE A 196 -19.29 28.98 3.06
CA PHE A 196 -19.83 29.48 1.81
C PHE A 196 -18.72 29.62 0.76
N ALA A 197 -17.60 30.27 1.07
CA ALA A 197 -16.51 30.48 0.11
C ALA A 197 -15.90 29.15 -0.42
N ILE A 198 -15.81 28.13 0.44
CA ILE A 198 -15.38 26.77 0.06
C ILE A 198 -16.37 26.14 -0.92
N ILE A 199 -17.65 26.09 -0.56
CA ILE A 199 -18.70 25.48 -1.38
C ILE A 199 -18.86 26.23 -2.71
N ASP A 200 -18.77 27.56 -2.69
CA ASP A 200 -18.92 28.38 -3.89
C ASP A 200 -17.73 28.22 -4.85
N THR A 201 -16.50 28.07 -4.32
CA THR A 201 -15.31 27.71 -5.11
C THR A 201 -15.48 26.35 -5.80
N ILE A 202 -16.04 25.35 -5.11
CA ILE A 202 -16.35 24.04 -5.70
C ILE A 202 -17.49 24.15 -6.73
N ARG A 203 -18.56 24.90 -6.44
CA ARG A 203 -19.74 25.11 -7.30
C ARG A 203 -19.40 25.83 -8.62
N PHE A 204 -18.47 26.79 -8.57
CA PHE A 204 -18.01 27.57 -9.71
C PHE A 204 -16.73 27.03 -10.37
N TRP A 205 -16.30 25.81 -10.03
CA TRP A 205 -15.28 25.10 -10.80
C TRP A 205 -15.71 25.01 -12.28
N ASN A 206 -14.84 25.45 -13.16
CA ASN A 206 -15.16 25.66 -14.58
C ASN A 206 -15.05 24.36 -15.40
N ILE A 207 -15.96 23.42 -15.13
CA ILE A 207 -16.09 22.15 -15.88
C ILE A 207 -16.47 22.41 -17.35
N ASP A 208 -17.19 23.50 -17.62
CA ASP A 208 -17.68 23.86 -18.95
C ASP A 208 -16.50 24.19 -19.90
N LEU A 209 -15.48 24.91 -19.39
CA LEU A 209 -14.21 25.14 -20.09
C LEU A 209 -13.40 23.86 -20.26
N ILE A 210 -13.31 23.00 -19.23
CA ILE A 210 -12.59 21.72 -19.32
C ILE A 210 -13.20 20.86 -20.43
N ASN A 211 -14.53 20.74 -20.48
CA ASN A 211 -15.22 19.96 -21.50
C ASN A 211 -15.05 20.52 -22.92
N THR A 212 -15.17 21.85 -23.07
CA THR A 212 -15.02 22.53 -24.37
C THR A 212 -13.61 22.37 -24.93
N GLU A 213 -12.60 22.60 -24.11
CA GLU A 213 -11.20 22.41 -24.52
C GLU A 213 -10.86 20.93 -24.74
N LEU A 214 -11.32 20.03 -23.87
CA LEU A 214 -11.07 18.59 -24.03
C LEU A 214 -11.71 18.07 -25.33
N SER A 215 -12.93 18.49 -25.66
CA SER A 215 -13.59 18.19 -26.94
C SER A 215 -12.81 18.72 -28.14
N ARG A 216 -12.27 19.95 -28.05
CA ARG A 216 -11.42 20.56 -29.09
C ARG A 216 -10.15 19.74 -29.33
N LEU A 217 -9.52 19.21 -28.28
CA LEU A 217 -8.32 18.37 -28.38
C LEU A 217 -8.66 16.94 -28.87
N GLN A 218 -9.78 16.38 -28.44
CA GLN A 218 -10.28 15.06 -28.85
C GLN A 218 -10.71 15.01 -30.33
N ALA A 219 -10.97 16.15 -30.98
CA ALA A 219 -11.21 16.20 -32.42
C ALA A 219 -9.97 15.78 -33.25
N HIS A 220 -8.75 16.00 -32.74
CA HIS A 220 -7.50 15.67 -33.44
C HIS A 220 -6.44 15.09 -32.47
N PRO A 221 -6.72 13.95 -31.80
CA PRO A 221 -5.99 13.52 -30.61
C PRO A 221 -4.53 13.11 -30.88
N ARG A 222 -4.20 12.80 -32.15
CA ARG A 222 -2.82 12.52 -32.60
C ARG A 222 -1.95 13.78 -32.74
N ASN A 223 -2.56 14.95 -32.83
CA ASN A 223 -1.89 16.23 -33.08
C ASN A 223 -1.80 17.14 -31.84
N VAL A 224 -2.19 16.64 -30.66
CA VAL A 224 -2.21 17.41 -29.41
C VAL A 224 -0.82 17.50 -28.78
N LYS A 225 -0.41 18.72 -28.45
CA LYS A 225 0.83 19.04 -27.74
C LYS A 225 0.58 19.28 -26.25
N THR A 226 1.65 19.16 -25.46
CA THR A 226 1.66 19.52 -24.03
C THR A 226 1.19 20.97 -23.79
N SER A 227 1.54 21.90 -24.68
CA SER A 227 1.09 23.31 -24.63
C SER A 227 -0.44 23.47 -24.64
N ASP A 228 -1.13 22.60 -25.37
CA ASP A 228 -2.54 22.78 -25.70
C ASP A 228 -3.44 22.43 -24.50
N PHE A 229 -2.88 21.73 -23.51
CA PHE A 229 -3.50 21.42 -22.22
C PHE A 229 -3.39 22.56 -21.18
N SER A 230 -2.75 23.69 -21.51
CA SER A 230 -2.56 24.84 -20.61
C SER A 230 -3.85 25.22 -19.87
N ASP A 231 -4.94 25.42 -20.60
CA ASP A 231 -6.13 26.03 -20.02
C ASP A 231 -7.02 25.02 -19.28
N ILE A 232 -6.97 23.75 -19.69
CA ILE A 232 -7.49 22.61 -18.92
C ILE A 232 -6.76 22.52 -17.57
N LEU A 233 -5.42 22.58 -17.57
CA LEU A 233 -4.64 22.53 -16.34
C LEU A 233 -4.87 23.75 -15.44
N LYS A 234 -5.06 24.95 -16.01
CA LYS A 234 -5.48 26.13 -15.23
C LYS A 234 -6.84 25.92 -14.57
N ALA A 235 -7.82 25.43 -15.31
CA ALA A 235 -9.16 25.16 -14.80
C ALA A 235 -9.17 24.07 -13.70
N ILE A 236 -8.29 23.07 -13.79
CA ILE A 236 -8.15 22.01 -12.79
C ILE A 236 -7.38 22.50 -11.55
N TYR A 237 -6.15 23.00 -11.72
CA TYR A 237 -5.27 23.30 -10.58
C TYR A 237 -5.65 24.57 -9.82
N LYS A 238 -6.37 25.53 -10.44
CA LYS A 238 -6.71 26.77 -9.76
C LYS A 238 -7.59 26.55 -8.51
N PRO A 239 -8.76 25.89 -8.57
CA PRO A 239 -9.54 25.61 -7.36
C PRO A 239 -8.81 24.68 -6.38
N ILE A 240 -8.03 23.72 -6.87
CA ILE A 240 -7.22 22.82 -6.01
C ILE A 240 -6.23 23.61 -5.15
N LEU A 241 -5.52 24.60 -5.69
CA LEU A 241 -4.55 25.38 -4.92
C LEU A 241 -5.17 26.47 -4.04
N LEU A 242 -6.38 26.94 -4.37
CA LEU A 242 -7.17 27.82 -3.48
C LEU A 242 -7.65 27.06 -2.23
N LEU A 243 -7.94 25.76 -2.39
CA LEU A 243 -8.42 24.86 -1.32
C LEU A 243 -7.29 24.05 -0.64
N GLU A 244 -6.02 24.25 -1.02
CA GLU A 244 -4.89 23.39 -0.62
C GLU A 244 -4.62 23.34 0.89
N HIS A 245 -5.06 24.35 1.65
CA HIS A 245 -4.78 24.51 3.09
C HIS A 245 -5.91 23.98 3.97
N LEU A 246 -6.95 23.41 3.35
CA LEU A 246 -8.16 22.93 3.99
C LEU A 246 -8.09 21.41 4.15
N ASP A 247 -8.44 20.93 5.34
CA ASP A 247 -8.58 19.51 5.60
C ASP A 247 -9.93 18.96 5.11
N ILE A 248 -9.92 17.72 4.63
CA ILE A 248 -11.11 17.09 4.05
C ILE A 248 -12.19 16.85 5.13
N GLU A 249 -11.78 16.44 6.33
CA GLU A 249 -12.69 16.07 7.42
C GLU A 249 -13.12 17.27 8.29
N ASN A 250 -12.21 18.22 8.52
CA ASN A 250 -12.45 19.37 9.40
C ASN A 250 -13.01 20.61 8.67
N ASP A 251 -12.65 20.83 7.40
CA ASP A 251 -13.07 22.03 6.66
C ASP A 251 -14.10 21.70 5.58
N ILE A 252 -13.76 20.81 4.64
CA ILE A 252 -14.62 20.52 3.48
C ILE A 252 -15.92 19.83 3.92
N LYS A 253 -15.81 18.76 4.71
CA LYS A 253 -16.97 18.03 5.25
C LYS A 253 -17.78 18.87 6.23
N GLU A 254 -17.15 19.75 7.00
CA GLU A 254 -17.85 20.69 7.89
C GLU A 254 -18.60 21.77 7.09
N ALA A 255 -18.05 22.24 5.97
CA ALA A 255 -18.73 23.15 5.06
C ALA A 255 -19.99 22.50 4.44
N TYR A 256 -19.91 21.24 4.01
CA TYR A 256 -21.10 20.48 3.57
C TYR A 256 -22.10 20.21 4.71
N LYS A 257 -21.65 20.00 5.96
CA LYS A 257 -22.56 19.87 7.13
C LYS A 257 -23.29 21.18 7.44
N ARG A 258 -22.62 22.33 7.35
CA ARG A 258 -23.21 23.66 7.52
C ARG A 258 -24.19 24.01 6.41
N LEU A 259 -23.92 23.57 5.18
CA LEU A 259 -24.90 23.63 4.11
C LEU A 259 -26.10 22.71 4.39
N TYR A 260 -25.85 21.49 4.88
CA TYR A 260 -26.92 20.53 5.20
C TYR A 260 -27.86 21.01 6.30
N SER A 261 -27.38 21.70 7.34
CA SER A 261 -28.29 22.23 8.38
C SER A 261 -29.29 23.24 7.79
N ILE A 262 -28.84 24.13 6.89
CA ILE A 262 -29.71 25.07 6.18
C ILE A 262 -30.70 24.34 5.27
N LEU A 263 -30.27 23.24 4.62
CA LEU A 263 -31.17 22.43 3.79
C LEU A 263 -32.25 21.71 4.62
N VAL A 264 -31.91 21.23 5.82
CA VAL A 264 -32.87 20.64 6.76
C VAL A 264 -33.82 21.69 7.35
N GLU A 265 -33.35 22.92 7.59
CA GLU A 265 -34.20 24.03 8.01
C GLU A 265 -35.20 24.47 6.91
N GLU A 266 -34.85 24.31 5.62
CA GLU A 266 -35.75 24.58 4.49
C GLU A 266 -36.74 23.44 4.21
N ASP A 267 -36.27 22.18 4.10
CA ASP A 267 -37.11 20.99 3.90
C ASP A 267 -36.43 19.73 4.50
N PRO A 268 -36.89 19.23 5.66
CA PRO A 268 -36.33 18.03 6.30
C PRO A 268 -36.46 16.75 5.48
N VAL A 269 -37.48 16.63 4.62
CA VAL A 269 -37.76 15.41 3.85
C VAL A 269 -36.88 15.35 2.61
N GLU A 270 -36.87 16.41 1.79
CA GLU A 270 -35.98 16.48 0.62
C GLU A 270 -34.50 16.45 1.05
N ALA A 271 -34.16 17.02 2.21
CA ALA A 271 -32.82 16.93 2.77
C ALA A 271 -32.35 15.50 3.01
N LYS A 272 -33.18 14.69 3.67
CA LYS A 272 -32.83 13.31 4.03
C LYS A 272 -32.79 12.38 2.81
N GLU A 273 -33.80 12.46 1.94
CA GLU A 273 -33.95 11.51 0.81
C GLU A 273 -33.01 11.81 -0.36
N LYS A 274 -32.74 13.10 -0.64
CA LYS A 274 -32.08 13.54 -1.88
C LYS A 274 -30.77 14.30 -1.63
N TYR A 275 -30.78 15.33 -0.78
CA TYR A 275 -29.57 16.14 -0.57
C TYR A 275 -28.46 15.37 0.16
N GLN A 276 -28.77 14.44 1.06
CA GLN A 276 -27.77 13.58 1.72
C GLN A 276 -26.97 12.74 0.71
N GLY A 277 -27.60 12.26 -0.37
CA GLY A 277 -26.93 11.52 -1.44
C GLY A 277 -25.92 12.37 -2.21
N TYR A 278 -26.31 13.59 -2.61
CA TYR A 278 -25.41 14.52 -3.29
C TYR A 278 -24.21 14.94 -2.43
N ILE A 279 -24.38 15.12 -1.10
CA ILE A 279 -23.27 15.42 -0.20
C ILE A 279 -22.26 14.27 -0.15
N LYS A 280 -22.73 13.02 0.00
CA LYS A 280 -21.85 11.84 -0.02
C LYS A 280 -21.09 11.73 -1.34
N SER A 281 -21.78 11.90 -2.47
CA SER A 281 -21.20 11.92 -3.82
C SER A 281 -20.10 12.99 -3.96
N ALA A 282 -20.39 14.23 -3.56
CA ALA A 282 -19.46 15.34 -3.64
C ALA A 282 -18.19 15.11 -2.80
N ILE A 283 -18.32 14.66 -1.55
CA ILE A 283 -17.16 14.41 -0.67
C ILE A 283 -16.26 13.29 -1.24
N VAL A 284 -16.85 12.21 -1.75
CA VAL A 284 -16.09 11.12 -2.39
C VAL A 284 -15.37 11.60 -3.64
N ALA A 285 -16.05 12.33 -4.53
CA ALA A 285 -15.46 12.89 -5.74
C ALA A 285 -14.30 13.86 -5.41
N TYR A 286 -14.49 14.75 -4.43
CA TYR A 286 -13.45 15.67 -3.95
C TYR A 286 -12.21 14.93 -3.42
N SER A 287 -12.39 13.90 -2.59
CA SER A 287 -11.30 13.08 -2.08
C SER A 287 -10.50 12.40 -3.21
N ILE A 288 -11.17 11.92 -4.27
CA ILE A 288 -10.51 11.32 -5.44
C ILE A 288 -9.72 12.37 -6.23
N ILE A 289 -10.29 13.58 -6.41
CA ILE A 289 -9.63 14.68 -7.12
C ILE A 289 -8.33 15.09 -6.42
N ILE A 290 -8.36 15.29 -5.10
CA ILE A 290 -7.20 15.75 -4.33
C ILE A 290 -6.14 14.64 -4.16
N LYS A 291 -6.53 13.39 -3.88
CA LYS A 291 -5.59 12.30 -3.63
C LYS A 291 -5.01 11.69 -4.90
N SER A 292 -5.81 11.59 -5.98
CA SER A 292 -5.42 10.89 -7.21
C SER A 292 -5.21 11.85 -8.37
N ILE A 293 -6.23 12.60 -8.80
CA ILE A 293 -6.15 13.36 -10.07
C ILE A 293 -5.10 14.50 -9.99
N ARG A 294 -4.97 15.17 -8.84
CA ARG A 294 -3.90 16.16 -8.59
C ARG A 294 -2.49 15.57 -8.77
N TYR A 295 -2.29 14.31 -8.42
CA TYR A 295 -1.03 13.59 -8.65
C TYR A 295 -0.91 13.19 -10.12
N LEU A 296 -1.91 12.52 -10.68
CA LEU A 296 -1.86 11.96 -12.03
C LEU A 296 -1.64 13.02 -13.15
N LEU A 297 -1.98 14.28 -12.91
CA LEU A 297 -1.74 15.39 -13.83
C LEU A 297 -0.46 16.20 -13.55
N PHE A 298 0.27 15.90 -12.47
CA PHE A 298 1.45 16.70 -12.08
C PHE A 298 2.58 16.71 -13.13
N PRO A 299 2.88 15.61 -13.87
CA PRO A 299 3.94 15.64 -14.87
C PRO A 299 3.61 16.57 -16.04
N LEU A 300 2.32 16.73 -16.38
CA LEU A 300 1.88 17.65 -17.42
C LEU A 300 2.01 19.11 -16.96
N LEU A 301 1.61 19.41 -15.72
CA LEU A 301 1.83 20.72 -15.10
C LEU A 301 3.32 21.07 -15.04
N MET A 302 4.17 20.15 -14.58
CA MET A 302 5.62 20.33 -14.48
C MET A 302 6.23 20.79 -15.80
N LYS A 303 5.82 20.18 -16.92
CA LYS A 303 6.34 20.50 -18.24
C LYS A 303 5.93 21.87 -18.78
N LEU A 304 4.89 22.49 -18.21
CA LEU A 304 4.47 23.86 -18.54
C LEU A 304 5.09 24.93 -17.65
N VAL A 305 5.62 24.58 -16.46
CA VAL A 305 6.10 25.56 -15.46
C VAL A 305 7.56 25.40 -15.03
N SER A 306 8.20 24.27 -15.38
CA SER A 306 9.55 23.91 -14.92
C SER A 306 10.52 23.60 -16.06
N ASP A 307 11.77 24.04 -15.88
CA ASP A 307 12.95 23.70 -16.67
C ASP A 307 13.65 22.41 -16.23
N THR A 308 13.35 21.96 -15.01
CA THR A 308 14.03 20.86 -14.29
C THR A 308 13.03 19.84 -13.78
N CYS A 309 13.40 18.55 -13.82
CA CYS A 309 12.51 17.47 -13.43
C CYS A 309 12.46 17.33 -11.90
N TYR A 310 11.28 17.50 -11.31
CA TYR A 310 11.04 17.40 -9.87
C TYR A 310 10.18 16.18 -9.52
N SER A 311 10.28 15.72 -8.26
CA SER A 311 9.24 14.85 -7.68
C SER A 311 7.99 15.68 -7.32
N TYR A 312 6.85 15.00 -7.15
CA TYR A 312 5.54 15.61 -6.91
C TYR A 312 5.57 16.77 -5.90
N GLU A 313 5.96 16.52 -4.65
CA GLU A 313 6.02 17.58 -3.63
C GLU A 313 7.08 18.65 -3.92
N SER A 314 8.22 18.25 -4.48
CA SER A 314 9.34 19.16 -4.75
C SER A 314 8.94 20.22 -5.77
N LEU A 315 8.08 19.88 -6.73
CA LEU A 315 7.56 20.82 -7.73
C LEU A 315 6.79 21.99 -7.08
N PHE A 316 5.82 21.68 -6.21
CA PHE A 316 5.00 22.69 -5.53
C PHE A 316 5.79 23.50 -4.49
N LYS A 317 6.94 23.00 -4.03
CA LYS A 317 7.87 23.71 -3.14
C LYS A 317 8.87 24.59 -3.92
N ALA A 318 9.43 24.11 -5.05
CA ALA A 318 10.54 24.75 -5.77
C ALA A 318 10.15 25.61 -6.99
N ARG A 319 8.92 25.48 -7.49
CA ARG A 319 8.39 26.28 -8.63
C ARG A 319 7.06 26.96 -8.27
N ARG A 320 6.88 27.34 -6.99
CA ARG A 320 5.63 27.83 -6.43
C ARG A 320 5.19 29.14 -7.06
N LYS A 321 6.09 30.12 -7.20
CA LYS A 321 5.74 31.43 -7.78
C LYS A 321 5.34 31.30 -9.24
N ARG A 322 6.03 30.43 -9.98
CA ARG A 322 5.70 30.11 -11.38
C ARG A 322 4.35 29.42 -11.54
N ILE A 323 4.04 28.46 -10.68
CA ILE A 323 2.71 27.82 -10.67
C ILE A 323 1.62 28.87 -10.36
N PHE A 324 1.86 29.79 -9.43
CA PHE A 324 0.89 30.81 -9.03
C PHE A 324 0.66 31.85 -10.14
N SER A 325 1.73 32.28 -10.81
CA SER A 325 1.67 33.10 -12.03
C SER A 325 0.91 32.40 -13.16
N PHE A 326 1.27 31.15 -13.48
CA PHE A 326 0.62 30.34 -14.53
C PHE A 326 -0.91 30.19 -14.32
N LEU A 327 -1.35 30.06 -13.05
CA LEU A 327 -2.76 29.93 -12.69
C LEU A 327 -3.48 31.27 -12.45
N ASN A 328 -2.75 32.40 -12.50
CA ASN A 328 -3.23 33.73 -12.09
C ASN A 328 -3.86 33.70 -10.68
N ILE A 329 -3.08 33.32 -9.66
CA ILE A 329 -3.49 33.25 -8.25
C ILE A 329 -2.51 34.06 -7.39
N SER A 330 -3.03 34.89 -6.49
CA SER A 330 -2.27 35.53 -5.41
C SER A 330 -2.28 34.68 -4.15
N GLU A 331 -1.24 34.75 -3.31
CA GLU A 331 -1.24 34.06 -2.01
C GLU A 331 -2.37 34.53 -1.08
N LYS A 332 -2.90 35.73 -1.33
CA LYS A 332 -4.05 36.32 -0.62
C LYS A 332 -5.41 35.75 -1.00
N ASP A 333 -5.50 35.03 -2.13
CA ASP A 333 -6.77 34.48 -2.64
C ASP A 333 -7.12 33.13 -2.00
N ARG A 334 -6.19 32.54 -1.25
CA ARG A 334 -6.35 31.24 -0.58
C ARG A 334 -7.40 31.32 0.52
N LEU A 335 -8.25 30.29 0.61
CA LEU A 335 -9.33 30.23 1.58
C LEU A 335 -8.81 29.87 2.98
N GLN A 336 -9.47 30.43 4.00
CA GLN A 336 -9.16 30.17 5.40
C GLN A 336 -9.93 28.93 5.91
N PRO A 337 -9.37 28.19 6.90
CA PRO A 337 -10.07 27.09 7.55
C PRO A 337 -11.40 27.51 8.17
N VAL A 338 -12.31 26.54 8.32
CA VAL A 338 -13.63 26.72 8.91
C VAL A 338 -13.47 26.80 10.44
N PRO A 339 -13.88 27.91 11.10
CA PRO A 339 -13.67 28.06 12.54
C PRO A 339 -14.45 26.99 13.34
N PRO A 340 -13.85 26.39 14.39
CA PRO A 340 -14.55 25.46 15.27
C PRO A 340 -15.82 26.08 15.87
N ARG A 341 -16.86 25.27 16.14
CA ARG A 341 -18.08 25.73 16.82
C ARG A 341 -17.73 26.29 18.21
N GLU A 342 -17.94 27.59 18.40
CA GLU A 342 -18.13 28.16 19.73
C GLU A 342 -19.56 27.89 20.20
N THR A 343 -19.71 27.18 21.31
CA THR A 343 -21.00 26.97 21.98
C THR A 343 -21.45 28.25 22.68
N GLN A 344 -22.30 29.04 22.04
CA GLN A 344 -23.02 30.13 22.69
C GLN A 344 -24.32 29.59 23.31
N HIS A 345 -24.46 29.77 24.63
CA HIS A 345 -25.63 29.39 25.42
C HIS A 345 -26.74 30.46 25.36
N LYS A 346 -27.96 30.03 25.79
CA LYS A 346 -29.21 30.78 26.10
C LYS A 346 -30.25 30.76 24.96
N GLU A 347 -31.55 30.53 25.20
CA GLU A 347 -32.31 30.18 26.41
C GLU A 347 -33.63 29.48 25.96
N GLN A 348 -34.20 28.55 26.76
CA GLN A 348 -35.50 27.90 26.47
C GLN A 348 -36.65 28.58 27.25
N PRO A 349 -37.92 28.44 26.81
CA PRO A 349 -38.84 27.43 27.40
C PRO A 349 -39.70 26.70 26.32
N ALA A 350 -39.88 25.38 26.28
CA ALA A 350 -40.36 24.39 27.26
C ALA A 350 -41.90 24.09 27.18
N ALA A 351 -42.27 22.98 26.51
CA ALA A 351 -43.48 22.16 26.80
C ALA A 351 -43.46 20.83 26.01
N ASN A 352 -43.42 19.71 26.75
CA ASN A 352 -43.90 18.32 26.56
C ASN A 352 -44.57 17.94 25.21
N GLU A 353 -44.51 16.71 24.65
CA GLU A 353 -43.95 15.37 24.96
C GLU A 353 -44.27 14.44 23.75
N SER A 354 -43.84 13.16 23.59
CA SER A 354 -42.77 12.31 24.15
C SER A 354 -42.59 11.06 23.26
N HIS A 355 -41.36 10.53 23.07
CA HIS A 355 -41.04 9.09 22.98
C HIS A 355 -39.53 8.80 22.82
N ASN A 356 -39.02 7.90 23.67
CA ASN A 356 -37.73 7.18 23.61
C ASN A 356 -37.38 6.67 22.18
N LYS A 357 -36.11 6.52 21.74
CA LYS A 357 -34.98 5.93 22.50
C LYS A 357 -33.59 6.10 21.80
N GLU A 358 -32.54 6.31 22.61
CA GLU A 358 -31.14 5.84 22.45
C GLU A 358 -30.37 6.05 21.12
N GLU A 359 -29.72 7.23 20.98
CA GLU A 359 -28.48 7.39 20.21
C GLU A 359 -27.25 7.21 21.13
N PRO A 360 -26.24 6.40 20.76
CA PRO A 360 -24.91 6.46 21.37
C PRO A 360 -24.05 7.54 20.69
N THR A 361 -23.59 8.48 21.50
CA THR A 361 -22.66 9.55 21.16
C THR A 361 -21.37 9.11 20.46
N GLU A 362 -21.05 9.72 19.32
CA GLU A 362 -19.66 9.92 18.87
C GLU A 362 -19.27 11.40 18.97
N ALA A 363 -18.67 11.78 20.10
CA ALA A 363 -18.02 13.07 20.27
C ALA A 363 -16.53 12.98 19.90
N LYS A 364 -16.10 13.92 19.05
CA LYS A 364 -14.71 14.08 18.57
C LYS A 364 -13.70 14.12 19.73
N HIS A 365 -12.50 13.55 19.52
CA HIS A 365 -11.20 14.21 19.76
C HIS A 365 -10.10 13.44 18.98
N LYS A 366 -9.45 14.10 18.01
CA LYS A 366 -8.12 14.74 18.10
C LYS A 366 -6.99 13.78 18.49
N GLU A 367 -5.86 13.86 17.78
CA GLU A 367 -4.54 13.47 18.31
C GLU A 367 -4.11 14.54 19.33
N PRO A 368 -3.90 14.17 20.60
CA PRO A 368 -2.60 13.99 21.22
C PRO A 368 -2.11 12.55 20.99
N ASP A 369 -0.97 12.18 21.55
CA ASP A 369 -0.58 10.78 21.71
C ASP A 369 -1.72 10.02 22.41
N LYS A 370 -2.50 9.26 21.66
CA LYS A 370 -3.53 8.40 22.22
C LYS A 370 -2.86 7.16 22.78
N GLU A 371 -2.93 7.01 24.09
CA GLU A 371 -2.84 5.70 24.72
C GLU A 371 -3.74 4.72 23.95
N PRO A 372 -3.26 3.49 23.66
CA PRO A 372 -3.99 2.55 22.82
C PRO A 372 -5.39 2.31 23.39
N GLU A 373 -6.39 2.34 22.52
CA GLU A 373 -7.78 2.11 22.91
C GLU A 373 -7.88 0.79 23.71
N PRO A 374 -8.57 0.80 24.87
CA PRO A 374 -8.58 -0.34 25.76
C PRO A 374 -9.09 -1.58 25.03
N ILE A 375 -8.22 -2.59 24.92
CA ILE A 375 -8.48 -3.84 24.18
C ILE A 375 -9.84 -4.38 24.59
N SER A 376 -10.74 -4.55 23.61
CA SER A 376 -12.13 -4.90 23.89
C SER A 376 -12.23 -6.21 24.67
N LYS A 377 -13.22 -6.32 25.57
CA LYS A 377 -13.45 -7.53 26.39
C LYS A 377 -13.62 -8.80 25.56
N GLY A 378 -14.09 -8.69 24.31
CA GLY A 378 -14.17 -9.81 23.37
C GLY A 378 -12.81 -10.31 22.91
N VAL A 379 -11.87 -9.39 22.61
CA VAL A 379 -10.49 -9.74 22.23
C VAL A 379 -9.74 -10.35 23.41
N LEU A 380 -9.88 -9.80 24.63
CA LEU A 380 -9.25 -10.39 25.83
C LEU A 380 -9.71 -11.83 26.07
N ARG A 381 -11.01 -12.12 25.99
CA ARG A 381 -11.56 -13.48 26.04
C ARG A 381 -11.08 -14.37 24.90
N GLY A 382 -10.89 -13.79 23.71
CA GLY A 382 -10.27 -14.46 22.57
C GLY A 382 -8.84 -14.92 22.87
N LEU A 383 -8.03 -14.04 23.47
CA LEU A 383 -6.66 -14.36 23.91
C LEU A 383 -6.64 -15.39 25.05
N GLU A 384 -7.55 -15.33 26.02
CA GLU A 384 -7.74 -16.36 27.07
C GLU A 384 -8.12 -17.73 26.49
N THR A 385 -8.90 -17.73 25.40
CA THR A 385 -9.29 -18.96 24.69
C THR A 385 -8.12 -19.53 23.90
N LEU A 386 -7.32 -18.69 23.23
CA LEU A 386 -6.09 -19.09 22.56
C LEU A 386 -5.04 -19.62 23.56
N GLU A 387 -4.86 -18.99 24.72
CA GLU A 387 -4.02 -19.49 25.82
C GLU A 387 -4.48 -20.87 26.31
N SER A 388 -5.80 -21.07 26.42
CA SER A 388 -6.37 -22.36 26.81
C SER A 388 -6.13 -23.48 25.77
N LEU A 389 -6.12 -23.13 24.48
CA LEU A 389 -5.89 -24.08 23.37
C LEU A 389 -4.40 -24.32 23.11
N PHE A 390 -3.56 -23.30 23.30
CA PHE A 390 -2.15 -23.26 22.93
C PHE A 390 -1.29 -22.70 24.08
N PRO A 391 -1.26 -23.38 25.24
CA PRO A 391 -0.56 -22.88 26.43
C PRO A 391 0.96 -22.89 26.24
N GLY A 392 1.63 -21.98 26.97
CA GLY A 392 3.08 -21.80 26.93
C GLY A 392 3.56 -20.74 25.93
N LEU A 393 2.64 -20.14 25.17
CA LEU A 393 2.86 -18.96 24.34
C LEU A 393 2.34 -17.72 25.06
N PRO A 394 2.99 -16.55 24.96
CA PRO A 394 2.56 -15.36 25.70
C PRO A 394 1.43 -14.60 24.98
N TRP A 395 0.23 -15.20 24.87
CA TRP A 395 -0.91 -14.64 24.12
C TRP A 395 -1.35 -13.27 24.63
N GLN A 396 -1.29 -13.04 25.95
CA GLN A 396 -1.60 -11.74 26.56
C GLN A 396 -0.55 -10.65 26.23
N LYS A 397 0.56 -11.00 25.56
CA LYS A 397 1.63 -10.10 25.12
C LYS A 397 1.93 -10.22 23.63
N LEU A 398 0.95 -10.53 22.77
CA LEU A 398 1.14 -10.56 21.31
C LEU A 398 1.72 -9.24 20.74
N SER A 399 1.48 -8.10 21.39
CA SER A 399 2.10 -6.82 21.05
C SER A 399 3.62 -6.75 21.23
N SER A 400 4.23 -7.69 21.97
CA SER A 400 5.69 -7.85 22.04
C SER A 400 6.26 -8.75 20.94
N TYR A 401 5.46 -9.11 19.93
CA TYR A 401 5.87 -9.91 18.77
C TYR A 401 6.60 -11.23 19.13
N PRO A 402 5.97 -12.11 19.95
CA PRO A 402 6.54 -13.42 20.24
C PRO A 402 6.58 -14.29 18.97
N ASP A 403 7.65 -15.07 18.82
CA ASP A 403 7.80 -15.98 17.69
C ASP A 403 6.88 -17.20 17.84
N LEU A 404 5.81 -17.24 17.06
CA LEU A 404 4.81 -18.30 17.10
C LEU A 404 5.21 -19.51 16.25
N TYR A 405 6.09 -19.33 15.26
CA TYR A 405 6.45 -20.38 14.29
C TYR A 405 7.01 -21.68 14.93
N PRO A 406 7.91 -21.66 15.94
CA PRO A 406 8.43 -22.89 16.55
C PRO A 406 7.35 -23.77 17.19
N TYR A 407 6.31 -23.16 17.76
CA TYR A 407 5.21 -23.87 18.38
C TYR A 407 4.26 -24.46 17.33
N PHE A 408 3.90 -23.67 16.32
CA PHE A 408 2.89 -24.09 15.34
C PHE A 408 3.44 -24.95 14.21
N SER A 409 4.72 -24.88 13.86
CA SER A 409 5.37 -25.80 12.91
C SER A 409 5.39 -27.26 13.36
N LYS A 410 5.20 -27.52 14.67
CA LYS A 410 5.06 -28.86 15.25
C LYS A 410 3.60 -29.34 15.30
N LEU A 411 2.63 -28.43 15.17
CA LEU A 411 1.19 -28.73 15.20
C LEU A 411 0.57 -28.82 13.82
N PHE A 412 0.90 -27.89 12.93
CA PHE A 412 0.32 -27.77 11.59
C PHE A 412 1.37 -28.08 10.53
N TYR A 413 0.92 -28.55 9.36
CA TYR A 413 1.78 -28.77 8.21
C TYR A 413 2.10 -27.44 7.50
N LEU A 414 3.00 -26.66 8.10
CA LEU A 414 3.49 -25.41 7.53
C LEU A 414 4.54 -25.72 6.44
N LYS A 415 4.49 -25.00 5.31
CA LYS A 415 5.56 -25.04 4.30
C LYS A 415 6.85 -24.46 4.89
N LYS A 416 8.01 -24.89 4.35
CA LYS A 416 9.32 -24.46 4.87
C LYS A 416 9.46 -22.94 4.89
N GLU A 417 8.95 -22.26 3.86
CA GLU A 417 9.04 -20.81 3.71
C GLU A 417 8.36 -20.01 4.84
N TYR A 418 7.45 -20.59 5.63
CA TYR A 418 6.91 -19.93 6.82
C TYR A 418 7.98 -19.66 7.89
N GLU A 419 9.09 -20.42 7.91
CA GLU A 419 10.22 -20.18 8.83
C GLU A 419 10.86 -18.80 8.61
N LEU A 420 10.76 -18.28 7.38
CA LEU A 420 11.36 -17.01 6.97
C LEU A 420 10.57 -15.80 7.45
N ILE A 421 9.30 -15.91 7.84
CA ILE A 421 8.54 -14.73 8.30
C ILE A 421 9.15 -14.25 9.63
N ALA A 422 9.57 -12.98 9.69
CA ALA A 422 10.13 -12.41 10.91
C ALA A 422 9.09 -12.43 12.07
N PRO A 423 9.49 -12.72 13.32
CA PRO A 423 8.59 -12.63 14.47
C PRO A 423 7.98 -11.24 14.66
N THR A 424 8.76 -10.19 14.35
CA THR A 424 8.37 -8.78 14.34
C THR A 424 7.41 -8.40 13.21
N ASP A 425 7.17 -9.29 12.26
CA ASP A 425 6.21 -9.07 11.19
C ASP A 425 4.80 -9.49 11.66
N PRO A 426 3.82 -8.57 11.74
CA PRO A 426 2.45 -8.93 12.13
C PRO A 426 1.82 -9.98 11.21
N LEU A 427 2.35 -10.16 9.99
CA LEU A 427 1.92 -11.22 9.09
C LEU A 427 2.16 -12.63 9.67
N GLN A 428 3.14 -12.83 10.56
CA GLN A 428 3.34 -14.12 11.24
C GLN A 428 2.11 -14.46 12.11
N GLN A 429 1.62 -13.48 12.88
CA GLN A 429 0.44 -13.66 13.74
C GLN A 429 -0.82 -13.90 12.91
N VAL A 430 -1.01 -13.14 11.82
CA VAL A 430 -2.10 -13.34 10.86
C VAL A 430 -2.06 -14.74 10.25
N ALA A 431 -0.90 -15.18 9.76
CA ALA A 431 -0.72 -16.50 9.15
C ALA A 431 -1.08 -17.63 10.13
N ILE A 432 -0.57 -17.58 11.37
CA ILE A 432 -0.89 -18.59 12.38
C ILE A 432 -2.38 -18.62 12.72
N LEU A 433 -3.02 -17.46 12.88
CA LEU A 433 -4.47 -17.39 13.11
C LEU A 433 -5.29 -17.86 11.90
N MET A 434 -4.77 -17.73 10.67
CA MET A 434 -5.40 -18.29 9.48
C MET A 434 -5.43 -19.83 9.49
N HIS A 435 -4.32 -20.46 9.85
CA HIS A 435 -4.22 -21.93 9.99
C HIS A 435 -5.13 -22.44 11.12
N ILE A 436 -5.19 -21.74 12.26
CA ILE A 436 -6.10 -22.09 13.37
C ILE A 436 -7.57 -22.05 12.92
N LEU A 437 -7.96 -21.03 12.13
CA LEU A 437 -9.32 -20.94 11.59
C LEU A 437 -9.63 -22.01 10.54
N GLU A 438 -8.68 -22.33 9.66
CA GLU A 438 -8.84 -23.42 8.69
C GLU A 438 -9.16 -24.76 9.40
N GLU A 439 -8.41 -25.05 10.47
CA GLU A 439 -8.62 -26.26 11.27
C GLU A 439 -9.99 -26.26 11.98
N LEU A 440 -10.54 -25.10 12.35
CA LEU A 440 -11.91 -24.99 12.88
C LEU A 440 -12.97 -25.17 11.77
N TYR A 441 -12.70 -24.71 10.55
CA TYR A 441 -13.64 -24.81 9.44
C TYR A 441 -13.92 -26.26 9.01
N TYR A 442 -12.98 -27.19 9.21
CA TYR A 442 -13.28 -28.62 9.00
C TYR A 442 -14.42 -29.12 9.89
N GLY A 443 -14.59 -28.58 11.10
CA GLY A 443 -15.76 -28.83 11.94
C GLY A 443 -16.95 -27.97 11.55
N LEU A 444 -16.71 -26.69 11.24
CA LEU A 444 -17.75 -25.70 10.97
C LEU A 444 -18.60 -26.05 9.73
N ARG A 445 -18.04 -26.79 8.77
CA ARG A 445 -18.75 -27.35 7.60
C ARG A 445 -19.91 -28.29 7.93
N TYR A 446 -19.99 -28.83 9.15
CA TYR A 446 -21.08 -29.71 9.61
C TYR A 446 -22.09 -28.99 10.53
N VAL A 447 -21.92 -27.69 10.74
CA VAL A 447 -22.89 -26.85 11.45
C VAL A 447 -23.97 -26.39 10.45
N SER A 448 -25.23 -26.64 10.79
CA SER A 448 -26.38 -26.18 10.01
C SER A 448 -26.68 -24.73 10.37
N PHE A 449 -26.02 -23.80 9.69
CA PHE A 449 -26.41 -22.40 9.72
C PHE A 449 -27.73 -22.19 8.98
N SER A 450 -28.50 -21.20 9.42
CA SER A 450 -29.73 -20.76 8.77
C SER A 450 -29.74 -19.25 8.62
N ALA A 451 -30.83 -18.66 8.14
CA ALA A 451 -30.86 -17.22 7.88
C ALA A 451 -31.13 -16.39 9.15
N ILE A 452 -30.60 -15.17 9.19
CA ILE A 452 -30.86 -14.17 10.24
C ILE A 452 -31.80 -13.10 9.67
N GLN A 453 -32.83 -12.72 10.42
CA GLN A 453 -33.60 -11.51 10.10
C GLN A 453 -32.79 -10.27 10.50
N VAL A 454 -32.50 -9.42 9.52
CA VAL A 454 -31.82 -8.13 9.71
C VAL A 454 -32.84 -7.01 9.87
N THR A 455 -33.96 -7.11 9.14
CA THR A 455 -35.17 -6.28 9.29
C THR A 455 -36.41 -7.13 8.96
N ASP A 456 -37.61 -6.59 9.19
CA ASP A 456 -38.90 -7.26 8.89
C ASP A 456 -39.06 -7.73 7.42
N GLN A 457 -38.21 -7.24 6.51
CA GLN A 457 -38.23 -7.58 5.08
C GLN A 457 -36.90 -8.12 4.55
N GLU A 458 -35.81 -8.07 5.32
CA GLU A 458 -34.47 -8.44 4.87
C GLU A 458 -33.91 -9.62 5.70
N VAL A 459 -33.63 -10.72 4.98
CA VAL A 459 -33.19 -11.99 5.54
C VAL A 459 -31.80 -12.30 4.98
N GLU A 460 -30.80 -12.38 5.87
CA GLU A 460 -29.41 -12.64 5.49
C GLU A 460 -29.10 -14.15 5.57
N PRO A 461 -28.76 -14.82 4.45
CA PRO A 461 -28.46 -16.25 4.43
C PRO A 461 -27.03 -16.52 4.94
N VAL A 462 -26.93 -16.77 6.25
CA VAL A 462 -25.65 -16.99 6.95
C VAL A 462 -24.92 -18.20 6.39
N ASP A 463 -25.65 -19.26 6.06
CA ASP A 463 -25.15 -20.49 5.46
C ASP A 463 -24.41 -20.23 4.13
N ILE A 464 -25.01 -19.45 3.23
CA ILE A 464 -24.40 -19.13 1.93
C ILE A 464 -23.13 -18.30 2.14
N ILE A 465 -23.16 -17.34 3.07
CA ILE A 465 -22.02 -16.44 3.32
C ILE A 465 -20.87 -17.19 4.01
N ILE A 466 -21.14 -17.97 5.06
CA ILE A 466 -20.11 -18.75 5.75
C ILE A 466 -19.52 -19.82 4.81
N ASN A 467 -20.34 -20.51 4.03
CA ASN A 467 -19.83 -21.49 3.06
C ASN A 467 -18.98 -20.83 1.95
N ARG A 468 -19.32 -19.61 1.51
CA ARG A 468 -18.44 -18.81 0.60
C ARG A 468 -17.10 -18.53 1.25
N ILE A 469 -17.09 -18.03 2.49
CA ILE A 469 -15.85 -17.69 3.23
C ILE A 469 -14.96 -18.92 3.38
N ILE A 470 -15.52 -20.05 3.81
CA ILE A 470 -14.81 -21.33 3.96
C ILE A 470 -14.27 -21.85 2.62
N SER A 471 -15.03 -21.68 1.53
CA SER A 471 -14.64 -22.14 0.19
C SER A 471 -13.54 -21.27 -0.43
N ASN A 472 -13.53 -19.97 -0.14
CA ASN A 472 -12.51 -19.03 -0.59
C ASN A 472 -11.23 -19.09 0.27
N TRP A 473 -11.28 -19.67 1.48
CA TRP A 473 -10.14 -19.68 2.41
C TRP A 473 -8.81 -20.21 1.83
N PRO A 474 -8.80 -21.35 1.08
CA PRO A 474 -7.57 -21.85 0.47
C PRO A 474 -6.99 -20.91 -0.60
N GLN A 475 -7.78 -19.97 -1.15
CA GLN A 475 -7.25 -18.96 -2.07
C GLN A 475 -6.37 -17.95 -1.32
N TYR A 476 -6.80 -17.47 -0.16
CA TYR A 476 -5.99 -16.57 0.68
C TYR A 476 -4.71 -17.25 1.18
N GLN A 477 -4.81 -18.52 1.57
CA GLN A 477 -3.69 -19.27 2.11
C GLN A 477 -2.75 -19.82 1.02
N GLU A 478 -3.23 -20.68 0.13
CA GLU A 478 -2.35 -21.31 -0.87
C GLU A 478 -1.95 -20.38 -2.02
N GLN A 479 -2.87 -19.53 -2.51
CA GLN A 479 -2.58 -18.70 -3.68
C GLN A 479 -1.87 -17.40 -3.27
N ILE A 480 -2.38 -16.69 -2.27
CA ILE A 480 -1.87 -15.36 -1.93
C ILE A 480 -0.73 -15.45 -0.90
N LEU A 481 -0.91 -16.16 0.22
CA LEU A 481 0.15 -16.26 1.23
C LEU A 481 1.30 -17.16 0.75
N GLU A 482 1.01 -18.35 0.21
CA GLU A 482 2.06 -19.30 -0.12
C GLU A 482 2.68 -19.10 -1.51
N LYS A 483 1.87 -19.09 -2.58
CA LYS A 483 2.39 -18.99 -3.96
C LYS A 483 2.85 -17.57 -4.33
N GLU A 484 2.20 -16.52 -3.84
CA GLU A 484 2.61 -15.15 -4.11
C GLU A 484 3.57 -14.60 -3.03
N TYR A 485 3.18 -14.54 -1.76
CA TYR A 485 4.00 -13.89 -0.74
C TYR A 485 5.24 -14.71 -0.34
N LEU A 486 5.07 -15.95 0.16
CA LEU A 486 6.17 -16.74 0.71
C LEU A 486 7.18 -17.19 -0.35
N HIS A 487 6.73 -17.49 -1.57
CA HIS A 487 7.63 -17.77 -2.68
C HIS A 487 8.56 -16.57 -3.00
N ARG A 488 7.99 -15.36 -3.08
CA ARG A 488 8.76 -14.11 -3.29
C ARG A 488 9.66 -13.78 -2.10
N LEU A 489 9.24 -14.12 -0.87
CA LEU A 489 10.05 -13.93 0.34
C LEU A 489 11.29 -14.84 0.31
N ASN A 490 11.12 -16.10 -0.08
CA ASN A 490 12.21 -17.07 -0.26
C ASN A 490 13.16 -16.62 -1.40
N GLU A 491 12.62 -16.21 -2.55
CA GLU A 491 13.42 -15.63 -3.64
C GLU A 491 14.24 -14.41 -3.16
N TYR A 492 13.60 -13.49 -2.43
CA TYR A 492 14.26 -12.32 -1.87
C TYR A 492 15.41 -12.70 -0.94
N CYS A 493 15.19 -13.65 -0.01
CA CYS A 493 16.22 -14.13 0.91
C CYS A 493 17.41 -14.76 0.16
N GLN A 494 17.16 -15.63 -0.82
CA GLN A 494 18.22 -16.23 -1.64
C GLN A 494 19.05 -15.18 -2.39
N ILE A 495 18.43 -14.11 -2.88
CA ILE A 495 19.18 -13.03 -3.56
C ILE A 495 20.07 -12.25 -2.57
N LEU A 496 19.63 -12.07 -1.32
CA LEU A 496 20.42 -11.41 -0.27
C LEU A 496 21.66 -12.22 0.14
N GLU A 497 21.59 -13.55 0.08
CA GLU A 497 22.73 -14.44 0.38
C GLU A 497 23.76 -14.48 -0.74
N ASN A 498 23.32 -14.53 -2.00
CA ASN A 498 24.18 -14.82 -3.14
C ASN A 498 25.14 -13.67 -3.56
N SER A 499 24.95 -12.43 -3.09
CA SER A 499 25.95 -11.36 -3.26
C SER A 499 25.70 -10.14 -2.36
N SER A 500 26.77 -9.50 -1.88
CA SER A 500 26.69 -8.26 -1.08
C SER A 500 26.18 -7.04 -1.86
N GLU A 501 26.38 -7.01 -3.19
CA GLU A 501 25.93 -5.92 -4.06
C GLU A 501 24.42 -5.94 -4.35
N SER A 502 23.77 -7.12 -4.20
CA SER A 502 22.36 -7.34 -4.51
C SER A 502 21.41 -6.36 -3.82
N ARG A 503 21.67 -6.02 -2.55
CA ARG A 503 20.83 -5.15 -1.71
C ARG A 503 20.58 -3.76 -2.31
N THR A 504 21.50 -3.29 -3.15
CA THR A 504 21.40 -1.98 -3.80
C THR A 504 20.68 -2.02 -5.15
N GLY A 505 20.57 -3.21 -5.76
CA GLY A 505 20.02 -3.44 -7.09
C GLY A 505 18.53 -3.09 -7.22
N SER A 506 18.10 -2.80 -8.44
CA SER A 506 16.69 -2.51 -8.75
C SER A 506 15.78 -3.73 -8.59
N TYR A 507 16.30 -4.94 -8.81
CA TYR A 507 15.50 -6.17 -8.77
C TYR A 507 15.07 -6.57 -7.34
N PRO A 508 15.96 -6.66 -6.33
CA PRO A 508 15.52 -7.02 -4.97
C PRO A 508 14.67 -5.92 -4.34
N LYS A 509 14.93 -4.65 -4.66
CA LYS A 509 14.07 -3.53 -4.26
C LYS A 509 12.65 -3.66 -4.81
N ARG A 510 12.49 -4.15 -6.05
CA ARG A 510 11.17 -4.43 -6.62
C ARG A 510 10.48 -5.58 -5.88
N ILE A 511 11.15 -6.70 -5.63
CA ILE A 511 10.56 -7.84 -4.90
C ILE A 511 10.14 -7.40 -3.49
N LEU A 512 10.99 -6.65 -2.78
CA LEU A 512 10.67 -6.07 -1.48
C LEU A 512 9.41 -5.18 -1.53
N MET A 513 9.28 -4.32 -2.55
CA MET A 513 8.08 -3.51 -2.75
C MET A 513 6.84 -4.35 -3.07
N ASP A 514 6.95 -5.36 -3.93
CA ASP A 514 5.85 -6.28 -4.22
C ASP A 514 5.41 -7.04 -2.95
N LEU A 515 6.34 -7.46 -2.08
CA LEU A 515 6.05 -8.09 -0.78
C LEU A 515 5.28 -7.16 0.17
N HIS A 516 5.71 -5.91 0.32
CA HIS A 516 4.97 -4.91 1.12
C HIS A 516 3.58 -4.60 0.53
N TRP A 517 3.46 -4.57 -0.80
CA TRP A 517 2.17 -4.40 -1.49
C TRP A 517 1.23 -5.59 -1.31
N ILE A 518 1.70 -6.83 -1.44
CA ILE A 518 0.89 -8.04 -1.18
C ILE A 518 0.36 -8.01 0.25
N LYS A 519 1.24 -7.72 1.22
CA LYS A 519 0.86 -7.58 2.64
C LYS A 519 -0.25 -6.56 2.82
N ARG A 520 -0.12 -5.36 2.24
CA ARG A 520 -1.10 -4.28 2.37
C ARG A 520 -2.42 -4.55 1.64
N LEU A 521 -2.36 -5.08 0.43
CA LEU A 521 -3.55 -5.26 -0.42
C LEU A 521 -4.44 -6.41 0.03
N PHE A 522 -3.85 -7.47 0.57
CA PHE A 522 -4.58 -8.69 0.91
C PHE A 522 -4.73 -8.91 2.43
N PHE A 523 -3.69 -8.71 3.24
CA PHE A 523 -3.70 -9.13 4.65
C PHE A 523 -3.88 -8.00 5.66
N LEU A 524 -3.27 -6.84 5.45
CA LEU A 524 -3.13 -5.78 6.46
C LEU A 524 -3.42 -4.40 5.84
N PRO A 525 -4.69 -4.00 5.69
CA PRO A 525 -5.10 -2.83 4.89
C PRO A 525 -4.53 -1.49 5.38
N TYR A 526 -4.27 -1.36 6.69
CA TYR A 526 -3.69 -0.15 7.29
C TYR A 526 -2.15 -0.15 7.32
N TYR A 527 -1.49 -1.17 6.76
CA TYR A 527 -0.04 -1.28 6.75
C TYR A 527 0.61 -0.13 5.96
N LYS A 528 1.52 0.59 6.63
CA LYS A 528 2.28 1.72 6.07
C LYS A 528 3.69 1.28 5.71
N PHE A 529 4.19 1.75 4.58
CA PHE A 529 5.57 1.54 4.13
C PHE A 529 5.94 2.59 3.07
N ASP A 530 7.24 2.83 2.90
CA ASP A 530 7.77 3.75 1.89
C ASP A 530 7.65 3.16 0.48
N SER A 531 6.57 3.51 -0.21
CA SER A 531 6.32 3.09 -1.59
C SER A 531 6.92 4.08 -2.60
N PHE A 532 7.90 3.63 -3.38
CA PHE A 532 8.47 4.39 -4.51
C PHE A 532 7.97 3.93 -5.89
N SER A 533 7.05 2.95 -5.94
CA SER A 533 6.42 2.44 -7.17
C SER A 533 5.10 1.73 -6.87
N ALA A 534 4.13 1.84 -7.79
CA ALA A 534 2.90 1.04 -7.77
C ALA A 534 3.17 -0.49 -7.67
N PRO A 535 2.22 -1.28 -7.14
CA PRO A 535 2.33 -2.75 -7.11
C PRO A 535 2.44 -3.31 -8.52
N THR A 536 3.29 -4.33 -8.73
CA THR A 536 3.32 -5.05 -10.01
C THR A 536 2.47 -6.33 -9.99
N ILE A 537 1.74 -6.56 -8.90
CA ILE A 537 0.79 -7.66 -8.73
C ILE A 537 -0.57 -7.27 -9.34
N HIS A 538 -1.13 -8.17 -10.16
CA HIS A 538 -2.51 -8.02 -10.64
C HIS A 538 -3.49 -8.20 -9.48
N LYS A 539 -4.50 -7.33 -9.40
CA LYS A 539 -5.59 -7.49 -8.43
C LYS A 539 -6.38 -8.75 -8.81
N LEU A 540 -6.42 -9.73 -7.91
CA LEU A 540 -7.21 -10.94 -8.08
C LEU A 540 -8.70 -10.62 -7.89
N ASP A 541 -9.58 -11.27 -8.66
CA ASP A 541 -11.04 -11.15 -8.56
C ASP A 541 -11.60 -11.94 -7.36
N ILE A 542 -11.01 -11.71 -6.19
CA ILE A 542 -11.34 -12.37 -4.92
C ILE A 542 -11.76 -11.27 -3.93
N PRO A 543 -12.79 -11.48 -3.09
CA PRO A 543 -13.11 -10.57 -1.99
C PRO A 543 -11.88 -10.28 -1.12
N SER A 544 -11.80 -9.09 -0.52
CA SER A 544 -10.68 -8.79 0.37
C SER A 544 -10.76 -9.65 1.63
N PHE A 545 -9.70 -10.40 1.96
CA PHE A 545 -9.61 -11.27 3.13
C PHE A 545 -10.05 -10.57 4.43
N TYR A 546 -9.56 -9.35 4.67
CA TYR A 546 -9.93 -8.54 5.82
C TYR A 546 -11.45 -8.25 5.91
N SER A 547 -12.12 -8.11 4.76
CA SER A 547 -13.58 -7.93 4.67
C SER A 547 -14.35 -9.21 4.97
N GLU A 548 -13.84 -10.38 4.53
CA GLU A 548 -14.44 -11.68 4.84
C GLU A 548 -14.27 -12.03 6.34
N VAL A 549 -13.10 -11.75 6.94
CA VAL A 549 -12.86 -11.90 8.38
C VAL A 549 -13.83 -11.02 9.20
N HIS A 550 -14.02 -9.76 8.79
CA HIS A 550 -14.98 -8.86 9.45
C HIS A 550 -16.42 -9.37 9.34
N THR A 551 -16.81 -9.84 8.16
CA THR A 551 -18.13 -10.40 7.90
C THR A 551 -18.38 -11.64 8.74
N LEU A 552 -17.39 -12.56 8.80
CA LEU A 552 -17.45 -13.76 9.63
C LEU A 552 -17.61 -13.42 11.12
N LYS A 553 -16.82 -12.46 11.64
CA LYS A 553 -16.96 -12.00 13.03
C LYS A 553 -18.37 -11.50 13.30
N ARG A 554 -18.92 -10.64 12.44
CA ARG A 554 -20.28 -10.10 12.60
C ARG A 554 -21.32 -11.22 12.66
N LEU A 555 -21.30 -12.13 11.69
CA LEU A 555 -22.24 -13.25 11.62
C LEU A 555 -22.13 -14.16 12.85
N LEU A 556 -20.92 -14.62 13.19
CA LEU A 556 -20.70 -15.48 14.36
C LEU A 556 -21.06 -14.77 15.68
N THR A 557 -20.90 -13.44 15.78
CA THR A 557 -21.32 -12.67 16.95
C THR A 557 -22.84 -12.68 17.10
N THR A 558 -23.59 -12.50 16.01
CA THR A 558 -25.06 -12.54 16.05
C THR A 558 -25.56 -13.95 16.38
N VAL A 559 -25.00 -14.98 15.75
CA VAL A 559 -25.33 -16.39 16.06
C VAL A 559 -25.03 -16.71 17.53
N ALA A 560 -23.85 -16.33 18.04
CA ALA A 560 -23.49 -16.53 19.44
C ALA A 560 -24.43 -15.79 20.41
N ALA A 561 -24.90 -14.58 20.05
CA ALA A 561 -25.87 -13.85 20.85
C ALA A 561 -27.25 -14.53 20.89
N SER A 562 -27.68 -15.16 19.79
CA SER A 562 -28.92 -15.96 19.75
C SER A 562 -28.78 -17.27 20.55
N ILE A 563 -27.64 -17.96 20.46
CA ILE A 563 -27.33 -19.11 21.32
C ILE A 563 -27.35 -18.71 22.81
N ASP A 564 -26.75 -17.56 23.17
CA ASP A 564 -26.77 -17.03 24.54
C ASP A 564 -28.21 -16.74 25.04
N LYS A 565 -29.09 -16.21 24.18
CA LYS A 565 -30.51 -16.00 24.51
C LYS A 565 -31.22 -17.33 24.77
N ALA A 566 -31.10 -18.29 23.85
CA ALA A 566 -31.73 -19.60 23.99
C ALA A 566 -31.20 -20.37 25.23
N LYS A 567 -29.89 -20.28 25.50
CA LYS A 567 -29.26 -20.85 26.71
C LYS A 567 -29.83 -20.25 28.00
N LYS A 568 -30.10 -18.94 28.04
CA LYS A 568 -30.77 -18.26 29.16
C LYS A 568 -32.25 -18.62 29.28
N ALA A 569 -32.92 -18.93 28.18
CA ALA A 569 -34.33 -19.33 28.16
C ALA A 569 -34.58 -20.77 28.66
N GLY A 570 -33.52 -21.58 28.82
CA GLY A 570 -33.57 -22.98 29.26
C GLY A 570 -32.83 -23.96 28.36
N GLY A 571 -32.23 -23.49 27.27
CA GLY A 571 -31.37 -24.29 26.38
C GLY A 571 -32.14 -25.39 25.64
N PRO A 572 -31.53 -26.58 25.39
CA PRO A 572 -32.08 -27.59 24.49
C PRO A 572 -33.45 -28.13 24.93
N GLU A 573 -33.75 -28.12 26.24
CA GLU A 573 -35.02 -28.62 26.80
C GLU A 573 -36.23 -27.72 26.48
N THR A 574 -36.00 -26.49 26.01
CA THR A 574 -37.06 -25.49 25.78
C THR A 574 -37.44 -25.29 24.32
N GLY A 575 -36.73 -25.91 23.37
CA GLY A 575 -37.03 -25.83 21.94
C GLY A 575 -36.98 -24.42 21.34
N VAL A 576 -36.37 -23.45 22.03
CA VAL A 576 -36.27 -22.06 21.56
C VAL A 576 -35.36 -22.01 20.34
N ASN A 577 -35.90 -21.51 19.23
CA ASN A 577 -35.16 -21.37 17.98
C ASN A 577 -33.97 -20.40 18.13
N CYS A 578 -32.87 -20.68 17.44
CA CYS A 578 -31.67 -19.85 17.47
C CYS A 578 -31.46 -19.20 16.10
N ASP A 579 -31.69 -17.89 15.99
CA ASP A 579 -31.52 -17.19 14.71
C ASP A 579 -30.11 -17.41 14.14
N GLY A 580 -30.05 -17.91 12.91
CA GLY A 580 -28.80 -18.21 12.20
C GLY A 580 -28.18 -19.59 12.44
N ILE A 581 -28.74 -20.46 13.29
CA ILE A 581 -28.25 -21.83 13.49
C ILE A 581 -29.36 -22.81 13.90
N ASP A 582 -29.54 -23.87 13.11
CA ASP A 582 -30.62 -24.85 13.31
C ASP A 582 -30.24 -25.98 14.28
N ASN A 583 -28.94 -26.32 14.38
CA ASN A 583 -28.45 -27.43 15.21
C ASN A 583 -27.41 -27.03 16.29
N PRO A 584 -27.62 -25.96 17.10
CA PRO A 584 -26.62 -25.46 18.05
C PRO A 584 -26.28 -26.45 19.18
N TRP A 585 -27.21 -27.34 19.53
CA TRP A 585 -27.07 -28.29 20.65
C TRP A 585 -26.53 -29.66 20.22
N ASP A 586 -26.47 -29.93 18.91
CA ASP A 586 -25.93 -31.18 18.37
C ASP A 586 -24.40 -31.24 18.55
N PRO A 587 -23.80 -32.43 18.68
CA PRO A 587 -22.36 -32.57 18.83
C PRO A 587 -21.62 -32.24 17.54
N TYR A 588 -20.61 -31.35 17.61
CA TYR A 588 -19.78 -31.01 16.46
C TYR A 588 -19.08 -32.25 15.89
N LEU A 589 -18.92 -32.29 14.57
CA LEU A 589 -18.27 -33.38 13.86
C LEU A 589 -17.00 -32.89 13.18
N PHE A 590 -15.88 -33.57 13.42
CA PHE A 590 -14.68 -33.49 12.58
C PHE A 590 -14.53 -34.85 11.91
N GLN A 591 -14.59 -34.92 10.57
CA GLN A 591 -14.45 -36.19 9.84
C GLN A 591 -13.08 -36.83 10.07
N VAL A 592 -12.03 -36.01 10.08
CA VAL A 592 -10.67 -36.38 10.45
C VAL A 592 -10.32 -35.60 11.72
N PRO A 593 -9.96 -36.25 12.83
CA PRO A 593 -9.47 -35.55 14.02
C PRO A 593 -8.18 -34.79 13.70
N ASN A 594 -8.21 -33.47 13.90
CA ASN A 594 -7.05 -32.60 13.78
C ASN A 594 -6.55 -32.18 15.19
N PRO A 595 -5.33 -31.62 15.31
CA PRO A 595 -4.75 -31.25 16.61
C PRO A 595 -5.66 -30.35 17.43
N LEU A 596 -6.41 -29.47 16.75
CA LEU A 596 -7.30 -28.51 17.38
C LEU A 596 -8.57 -29.15 17.96
N SER A 597 -9.20 -30.06 17.23
CA SER A 597 -10.38 -30.82 17.71
C SER A 597 -10.04 -31.70 18.91
N VAL A 598 -8.83 -32.29 18.96
CA VAL A 598 -8.35 -33.06 20.11
C VAL A 598 -8.16 -32.15 21.33
N ARG A 599 -7.65 -30.94 21.13
CA ARG A 599 -7.50 -29.92 22.18
C ARG A 599 -8.86 -29.42 22.68
N ILE A 600 -9.80 -29.11 21.78
CA ILE A 600 -11.17 -28.71 22.13
C ILE A 600 -11.90 -29.82 22.88
N ASP A 601 -11.87 -31.06 22.38
CA ASP A 601 -12.43 -32.24 23.07
C ASP A 601 -11.90 -32.33 24.50
N ALA A 602 -10.58 -32.22 24.70
CA ALA A 602 -9.95 -32.31 26.01
C ALA A 602 -10.35 -31.17 26.96
N LEU A 603 -10.50 -29.93 26.45
CA LEU A 603 -10.95 -28.77 27.23
C LEU A 603 -12.42 -28.87 27.65
N LEU A 604 -13.28 -29.47 26.82
CA LEU A 604 -14.72 -29.63 27.07
C LEU A 604 -15.05 -30.88 27.92
N GLY A 605 -14.05 -31.63 28.41
CA GLY A 605 -14.25 -32.82 29.26
C GLY A 605 -14.23 -34.16 28.52
N GLY A 606 -13.78 -34.19 27.27
CA GLY A 606 -13.59 -35.38 26.44
C GLY A 606 -14.73 -35.65 25.45
N LYS A 607 -14.50 -36.63 24.56
CA LYS A 607 -15.38 -36.98 23.42
C LYS A 607 -16.85 -37.25 23.77
N ASN A 608 -17.11 -37.68 25.00
CA ASN A 608 -18.43 -38.05 25.52
C ASN A 608 -19.08 -36.93 26.37
N SER A 609 -18.49 -35.74 26.42
CA SER A 609 -19.02 -34.62 27.20
C SER A 609 -20.28 -34.03 26.58
N LYS A 610 -21.27 -33.69 27.42
CA LYS A 610 -22.46 -32.92 27.01
C LYS A 610 -22.13 -31.48 26.60
N GLN A 611 -20.91 -31.00 26.84
CA GLN A 611 -20.45 -29.66 26.41
C GLN A 611 -19.90 -29.65 24.98
N ARG A 612 -19.67 -30.82 24.37
CA ARG A 612 -19.29 -30.96 22.96
C ARG A 612 -20.51 -30.69 22.09
N THR A 613 -20.72 -29.43 21.70
CA THR A 613 -21.85 -28.99 20.87
C THR A 613 -21.41 -28.00 19.78
N ASN A 614 -22.19 -27.87 18.71
CA ASN A 614 -21.95 -26.89 17.64
C ASN A 614 -21.88 -25.46 18.18
N ALA A 615 -22.67 -25.12 19.20
CA ALA A 615 -22.55 -23.87 19.94
C ALA A 615 -21.14 -23.66 20.51
N ALA A 616 -20.53 -24.68 21.14
CA ALA A 616 -19.15 -24.60 21.63
C ALA A 616 -18.16 -24.30 20.48
N LEU A 617 -18.29 -24.98 19.34
CA LEU A 617 -17.45 -24.75 18.16
C LEU A 617 -17.62 -23.34 17.57
N VAL A 618 -18.85 -22.80 17.56
CA VAL A 618 -19.13 -21.40 17.18
C VAL A 618 -18.41 -20.43 18.11
N TYR A 619 -18.44 -20.63 19.44
CA TYR A 619 -17.72 -19.76 20.37
C TYR A 619 -16.20 -19.84 20.19
N PHE A 620 -15.62 -21.03 19.97
CA PHE A 620 -14.18 -21.17 19.68
C PHE A 620 -13.79 -20.48 18.37
N THR A 621 -14.59 -20.64 17.32
CA THR A 621 -14.36 -19.94 16.04
C THR A 621 -14.46 -18.42 16.21
N LEU A 622 -15.51 -17.93 16.89
CA LEU A 622 -15.70 -16.50 17.15
C LEU A 622 -14.55 -15.91 17.97
N ALA A 623 -14.01 -16.64 18.94
CA ALA A 623 -12.88 -16.20 19.75
C ALA A 623 -11.63 -15.93 18.89
N VAL A 624 -11.26 -16.87 18.01
CA VAL A 624 -10.12 -16.72 17.09
C VAL A 624 -10.37 -15.62 16.05
N THR A 625 -11.55 -15.61 15.41
CA THR A 625 -11.92 -14.58 14.41
C THR A 625 -11.95 -13.18 15.04
N THR A 626 -12.34 -13.03 16.30
CA THR A 626 -12.35 -11.74 17.01
C THR A 626 -10.94 -11.18 17.24
N VAL A 627 -9.97 -12.04 17.56
CA VAL A 627 -8.55 -11.63 17.69
C VAL A 627 -7.97 -11.27 16.33
N LEU A 628 -8.24 -12.08 15.30
CA LEU A 628 -7.77 -11.83 13.93
C LEU A 628 -8.34 -10.53 13.33
N ASP A 629 -9.65 -10.30 13.50
CA ASP A 629 -10.32 -9.06 13.08
C ASP A 629 -9.76 -7.84 13.82
N TYR A 630 -9.46 -7.95 15.12
CA TYR A 630 -8.81 -6.85 15.84
C TYR A 630 -7.40 -6.56 15.31
N ILE A 631 -6.59 -7.59 15.03
CA ILE A 631 -5.24 -7.42 14.46
C ILE A 631 -5.32 -6.71 13.10
N ILE A 632 -6.26 -7.12 12.24
CA ILE A 632 -6.32 -6.70 10.83
C ILE A 632 -7.17 -5.45 10.60
N ASN A 633 -8.41 -5.43 11.09
CA ASN A 633 -9.41 -4.41 10.75
C ASN A 633 -9.42 -3.22 11.73
N ASN A 634 -8.66 -3.27 12.83
CA ASN A 634 -8.50 -2.11 13.70
C ASN A 634 -7.18 -1.38 13.41
N GLN A 635 -7.26 -0.12 13.00
CA GLN A 635 -6.10 0.74 12.78
C GLN A 635 -5.30 1.02 14.08
N SER A 636 -5.93 0.92 15.26
CA SER A 636 -5.26 1.07 16.57
C SER A 636 -4.62 -0.22 17.10
N SER A 637 -4.63 -1.32 16.32
CA SER A 637 -3.99 -2.59 16.72
C SER A 637 -2.46 -2.49 16.72
N TRP A 638 -1.81 -3.35 17.52
CA TRP A 638 -0.34 -3.41 17.58
C TRP A 638 0.32 -3.74 16.24
N ALA A 639 -0.40 -4.36 15.29
CA ALA A 639 0.11 -4.65 13.94
C ALA A 639 0.42 -3.40 13.11
N TYR A 640 -0.06 -2.23 13.54
CA TYR A 640 0.11 -0.95 12.84
C TYR A 640 0.88 0.11 13.67
N THR A 641 1.39 -0.24 14.85
CA THR A 641 2.12 0.71 15.72
C THR A 641 3.57 0.94 15.31
N ASN A 642 4.19 -0.04 14.63
CA ASN A 642 5.56 0.07 14.13
C ASN A 642 5.54 0.44 12.63
N ASP A 643 6.50 1.26 12.22
CA ASP A 643 6.82 1.45 10.80
C ASP A 643 7.24 0.12 10.15
N ALA A 644 7.35 0.12 8.81
CA ALA A 644 7.63 -1.07 7.99
C ALA A 644 8.87 -1.87 8.46
N GLY A 645 8.65 -2.79 9.39
CA GLY A 645 9.68 -3.59 10.01
C GLY A 645 10.30 -4.63 9.07
N ILE A 646 11.32 -5.30 9.58
CA ILE A 646 12.01 -6.37 8.87
C ILE A 646 11.02 -7.50 8.56
N ILE A 647 10.91 -7.85 7.28
CA ILE A 647 9.94 -8.84 6.78
C ILE A 647 10.43 -10.29 6.89
N PHE A 648 11.74 -10.50 7.04
CA PHE A 648 12.35 -11.83 7.06
C PHE A 648 13.18 -12.09 8.32
N ARG A 649 13.12 -13.31 8.85
CA ARG A 649 13.91 -13.76 9.98
C ARG A 649 15.40 -13.62 9.65
N SER A 650 16.14 -12.95 10.52
CA SER A 650 17.54 -12.61 10.28
C SER A 650 18.39 -12.73 11.53
N VAL A 651 19.70 -12.91 11.33
CA VAL A 651 20.69 -12.91 12.41
C VAL A 651 20.55 -11.62 13.23
N ASP A 652 20.48 -11.78 14.55
CA ASP A 652 20.28 -10.72 15.56
C ASP A 652 19.09 -9.77 15.33
N GLY A 653 18.19 -10.12 14.41
CA GLY A 653 17.05 -9.28 14.04
C GLY A 653 17.45 -8.00 13.30
N GLU A 654 18.61 -7.97 12.61
CA GLU A 654 19.10 -6.76 11.92
C GLU A 654 18.57 -6.59 10.48
N GLY A 655 17.89 -7.59 9.91
CA GLY A 655 17.41 -7.54 8.52
C GLY A 655 18.52 -7.63 7.48
N ALA A 656 19.69 -8.16 7.87
CA ALA A 656 20.86 -8.30 6.99
C ALA A 656 20.96 -9.69 6.37
N ILE A 657 21.15 -10.73 7.19
CA ILE A 657 21.42 -12.11 6.76
C ILE A 657 20.20 -12.97 7.11
N PRO A 658 19.53 -13.63 6.12
CA PRO A 658 18.40 -14.51 6.40
C PRO A 658 18.76 -15.69 7.30
N LEU A 659 17.78 -16.19 8.06
CA LEU A 659 17.90 -17.39 8.88
C LEU A 659 16.84 -18.43 8.48
N TYR A 660 17.31 -19.60 8.03
CA TYR A 660 16.49 -20.75 7.67
C TYR A 660 16.41 -21.73 8.84
N GLY A 661 15.58 -21.38 9.82
CA GLY A 661 15.27 -22.24 10.97
C GLY A 661 15.19 -21.49 12.30
N THR A 662 14.80 -22.23 13.35
CA THR A 662 14.62 -21.70 14.71
C THR A 662 15.36 -22.57 15.73
N GLN A 663 16.10 -21.93 16.65
CA GLN A 663 16.88 -22.63 17.68
C GLN A 663 16.04 -23.18 18.84
N THR A 664 14.80 -22.71 18.98
CA THR A 664 13.84 -23.14 20.01
C THR A 664 13.14 -24.42 19.61
N ASP A 665 13.51 -25.54 20.25
CA ASP A 665 12.71 -26.77 20.21
C ASP A 665 11.65 -26.70 21.32
N ILE A 666 10.38 -26.77 20.93
CA ILE A 666 9.22 -26.70 21.81
C ILE A 666 8.34 -27.91 21.51
N ASP A 667 7.80 -28.56 22.54
CA ASP A 667 6.77 -29.60 22.43
C ASP A 667 5.40 -29.03 22.85
N PRO A 668 4.53 -28.64 21.88
CA PRO A 668 3.22 -28.09 22.16
C PRO A 668 2.29 -29.04 22.91
N ASP A 669 2.47 -30.35 22.77
CA ASP A 669 1.56 -31.36 23.31
C ASP A 669 1.94 -31.75 24.74
N LEU A 670 3.22 -31.70 25.11
CA LEU A 670 3.63 -31.72 26.52
C LEU A 670 3.08 -30.49 27.26
N LEU A 671 3.29 -29.28 26.73
CA LEU A 671 2.76 -28.04 27.33
C LEU A 671 1.23 -28.08 27.50
N PHE A 672 0.50 -28.60 26.50
CA PHE A 672 -0.95 -28.76 26.60
C PHE A 672 -1.36 -29.80 27.66
N LYS A 673 -0.67 -30.95 27.75
CA LYS A 673 -0.93 -31.97 28.79
C LYS A 673 -0.63 -31.45 30.20
N GLU A 674 0.39 -30.61 30.37
CA GLU A 674 0.74 -29.99 31.65
C GLU A 674 -0.31 -28.95 32.07
N ALA A 675 -0.71 -28.06 31.16
CA ALA A 675 -1.79 -27.10 31.42
C ALA A 675 -3.10 -27.80 31.83
N LEU A 676 -3.46 -28.92 31.17
CA LEU A 676 -4.63 -29.73 31.54
C LEU A 676 -4.52 -30.42 32.91
N LYS A 677 -3.31 -30.74 33.39
CA LYS A 677 -3.09 -31.24 34.75
C LYS A 677 -3.27 -30.13 35.77
N ASN A 678 -2.61 -28.98 35.55
CA ASN A 678 -2.65 -27.81 36.43
C ASN A 678 -4.05 -27.19 36.55
N ARG A 679 -4.97 -27.48 35.62
CA ARG A 679 -6.39 -27.07 35.65
C ARG A 679 -7.31 -28.06 36.38
N LYS A 680 -6.80 -29.23 36.76
CA LYS A 680 -7.53 -30.30 37.49
C LYS A 680 -7.08 -30.47 38.94
N SER A 681 -5.88 -29.97 39.27
CA SER A 681 -5.41 -29.69 40.63
C SER A 681 -6.02 -28.41 41.17
#